data_AF-A0AAW9U2A2-F1
#
_entry.id   AF-A0AAW9U2A2-F1
#
_cell.length_a   1.000
_cell.length_b   1.000
_cell.length_c   1.000
_cell.angle_alpha   90.00
_cell.angle_beta   90.00
_cell.angle_gamma   90.00
#
_symmetry.space_group_name_H-M   'P 1'
#
loop_
_entity.id
_entity.type
_entity.pdbx_description
1 polymer ?
#
loop_
_entity_poly.entity_id
_entity_poly.type
_entity_poly.pdbx_seq_one_letter_code
_entity_poly.pdbx_strand_id
1 'polypeptide(L)'
;MDKYLGPTDETEFKTLTERREELEDAGRNCSANPTMGDIINRRFSRRSFIGGSLAVAAISTTVSPLALLTADEARAEGEASPFDFKEIEAGVDETHHVAEGYDADILLRWGDKVFADSPEFDPLKQTADAQSRQFGYNNDYVGFIPLEGNPDHGLLVVNHEYTNAEIMFPNFARVEKVTEDGKEEDKVVLGEYTKELVDIEMAAHGGTVIEIRKVDGKWQPVLDGKYNRRITATTEMQLSGPAAGHERVKTPSDPTGRKVFGTINNCAGGVTAWGTYMMAEENFNGYFGGELAEDHPEFKQMKRLGTPGGQYEWSKFYDRFDVSKEPNEANRFGWVVEVDPLNPTSVPKKRTAIGRFKHEGCESIVNRDGRVVLYSGDDERYDYVYKFVTKGTYNPDDRAANMDLFDEGTLYVAKFDEDGTVTWMPLVHGEGPLTAENGFASQADVLIDTRLAADALGATKMDRPEDVQPNPKTGKVYVMLTNNTKRKEDEIDAANPRAKNAFGHIVEISETDGDFASTKSRWDVLLKCGDPSVAEVGASFSTATTRNGWFGMPDNCAIDAEGRLWVSTDGNNEKDTGRTDGVWAVETEGEGRGTSKLFFRVPVGAEMCGPSFNPTSDTFFLAVQHPGDAGLATYEKPATRWPDFRDDMPVRPAVVAVTRQGGGKIG
;
A
#
# COMPACT_ATOMS: atom_id res chain seq x y z
N MET A 1 24.45 13.48 -17.27
CA MET A 1 24.87 12.63 -16.14
C MET A 1 23.80 12.76 -15.07
N ASP A 2 22.78 11.92 -15.25
CA ASP A 2 21.90 11.28 -14.26
C ASP A 2 21.14 12.17 -13.29
N LYS A 3 20.36 13.13 -13.82
CA LYS A 3 19.65 14.09 -12.96
C LYS A 3 18.26 13.66 -12.47
N TYR A 4 17.71 12.55 -12.99
CA TYR A 4 16.39 12.03 -12.61
C TYR A 4 16.38 10.56 -12.15
N LEU A 5 17.48 9.86 -12.36
CA LEU A 5 17.58 8.43 -12.19
C LEU A 5 18.62 8.16 -11.09
N GLY A 6 18.24 7.40 -10.06
CA GLY A 6 19.19 6.48 -9.42
C GLY A 6 19.80 5.54 -10.48
N PRO A 7 20.86 4.78 -10.17
CA PRO A 7 21.84 4.31 -11.15
C PRO A 7 21.24 3.94 -12.51
N THR A 8 21.59 4.75 -13.52
CA THR A 8 21.08 4.68 -14.90
C THR A 8 21.64 3.53 -15.71
N ASP A 9 22.42 2.66 -15.09
CA ASP A 9 22.91 1.50 -15.81
C ASP A 9 21.86 0.40 -15.66
N GLU A 10 21.04 0.20 -16.69
CA GLU A 10 20.20 -0.99 -16.85
C GLU A 10 21.04 -2.29 -16.70
N THR A 11 22.36 -2.16 -16.82
CA THR A 11 23.37 -3.19 -16.58
C THR A 11 23.65 -3.48 -15.09
N GLU A 12 23.01 -2.86 -14.10
CA GLU A 12 23.24 -3.25 -12.68
C GLU A 12 22.26 -4.31 -12.16
N PHE A 13 21.07 -4.44 -12.77
CA PHE A 13 20.00 -5.30 -12.26
C PHE A 13 19.90 -6.63 -13.02
N LYS A 14 19.47 -7.70 -12.34
CA LYS A 14 19.26 -9.02 -12.95
C LYS A 14 17.85 -9.21 -13.46
N THR A 15 16.88 -8.54 -12.84
CA THR A 15 15.46 -8.62 -13.22
C THR A 15 14.79 -7.24 -13.23
N LEU A 16 13.58 -7.18 -13.80
CA LEU A 16 12.74 -5.99 -13.72
C LEU A 16 12.28 -5.70 -12.29
N THR A 17 12.00 -6.74 -11.50
CA THR A 17 11.60 -6.66 -10.10
C THR A 17 12.68 -5.99 -9.26
N GLU A 18 13.93 -6.45 -9.34
CA GLU A 18 15.06 -5.82 -8.64
C GLU A 18 15.23 -4.34 -9.04
N ARG A 19 15.02 -4.02 -10.33
CA ARG A 19 15.07 -2.64 -10.82
C ARG A 19 13.92 -1.79 -10.27
N ARG A 20 12.69 -2.33 -10.23
CA ARG A 20 11.50 -1.66 -9.70
C ARG A 20 11.71 -1.34 -8.22
N GLU A 21 12.05 -2.36 -7.43
CA GLU A 21 12.32 -2.24 -6.00
C GLU A 21 13.40 -1.17 -5.72
N GLU A 22 14.56 -1.20 -6.39
CA GLU A 22 15.62 -0.20 -6.13
C GLU A 22 15.19 1.24 -6.51
N LEU A 23 14.34 1.40 -7.53
CA LEU A 23 13.83 2.72 -7.93
C LEU A 23 12.85 3.30 -6.91
N GLU A 24 12.01 2.46 -6.32
CA GLU A 24 11.09 2.80 -5.22
C GLU A 24 11.87 3.09 -3.94
N ASP A 25 12.95 2.34 -3.74
CA ASP A 25 13.87 2.41 -2.61
C ASP A 25 14.86 3.59 -2.64
N ALA A 26 14.90 4.40 -3.70
CA ALA A 26 15.92 5.45 -3.83
C ALA A 26 15.81 6.51 -2.72
N GLY A 27 14.59 6.85 -2.30
CA GLY A 27 14.27 7.93 -1.36
C GLY A 27 14.67 9.33 -1.86
N ARG A 28 13.71 10.19 -2.19
CA ARG A 28 13.99 11.50 -2.84
C ARG A 28 13.73 12.72 -1.96
N ASN A 29 13.29 12.51 -0.71
CA ASN A 29 13.15 13.59 0.25
C ASN A 29 14.53 14.09 0.75
N CYS A 30 15.00 15.17 0.13
CA CYS A 30 16.26 15.85 0.47
C CYS A 30 16.06 17.03 1.44
N SER A 31 14.87 17.19 2.04
CA SER A 31 14.62 18.30 2.96
C SER A 31 15.49 18.21 4.20
N ALA A 32 15.86 19.38 4.73
CA ALA A 32 16.50 19.50 6.04
C ALA A 32 15.48 19.41 7.18
N ASN A 33 14.28 18.87 6.89
CA ASN A 33 13.30 18.59 7.93
C ASN A 33 13.95 17.72 8.98
N PRO A 34 13.73 18.04 10.26
CA PRO A 34 14.38 17.32 11.32
C PRO A 34 14.05 15.84 11.17
N THR A 35 15.09 15.02 11.09
CA THR A 35 14.99 13.73 11.76
C THR A 35 14.84 14.06 13.23
N MET A 36 14.04 13.33 13.99
CA MET A 36 13.80 13.80 15.35
C MET A 36 15.10 13.80 16.22
N GLY A 37 16.13 13.04 15.84
CA GLY A 37 17.50 13.17 16.36
C GLY A 37 18.17 14.55 16.22
N ASP A 38 17.83 15.37 15.21
CA ASP A 38 18.41 16.70 15.00
C ASP A 38 17.96 17.75 16.03
N ILE A 39 16.74 17.58 16.57
CA ILE A 39 16.18 18.44 17.62
C ILE A 39 16.84 18.14 18.98
N ILE A 40 17.20 16.87 19.20
CA ILE A 40 17.93 16.37 20.37
C ILE A 40 19.32 17.00 20.44
N ASN A 41 20.10 16.99 19.35
CA ASN A 41 21.44 17.61 19.34
C ASN A 41 21.41 19.12 19.61
N ARG A 42 20.32 19.82 19.27
CA ARG A 42 20.12 21.23 19.64
C ARG A 42 19.72 21.42 21.11
N ARG A 43 18.97 20.51 21.72
CA ARG A 43 18.58 20.55 23.15
C ARG A 43 19.68 20.05 24.10
N PHE A 44 20.54 19.12 23.68
CA PHE A 44 21.64 18.61 24.53
C PHE A 44 22.84 19.58 24.65
N SER A 45 22.84 20.72 23.95
CA SER A 45 23.81 21.80 24.19
C SER A 45 23.50 22.66 25.43
N ARG A 46 22.30 22.55 26.03
CA ARG A 46 21.88 23.37 27.20
C ARG A 46 20.89 22.62 28.12
N ARG A 47 21.44 21.88 29.10
CA ARG A 47 20.79 21.17 30.24
C ARG A 47 20.24 19.76 29.95
N SER A 48 21.01 18.74 30.32
CA SER A 48 20.71 17.83 31.45
C SER A 48 21.71 16.69 31.49
N PHE A 49 22.83 16.94 32.16
CA PHE A 49 23.61 15.91 32.84
C PHE A 49 23.01 15.80 34.24
N ILE A 50 22.80 14.57 34.73
CA ILE A 50 22.27 14.15 36.05
C ILE A 50 20.82 13.64 36.01
N GLY A 51 20.69 12.32 36.06
CA GLY A 51 19.52 11.62 36.58
C GLY A 51 19.16 10.35 35.83
N GLY A 52 19.89 9.24 36.04
CA GLY A 52 19.38 7.93 35.62
C GLY A 52 20.36 6.79 35.36
N SER A 53 21.61 6.82 35.84
CA SER A 53 22.45 5.62 35.89
C SER A 53 22.14 4.83 37.16
N LEU A 54 21.45 3.68 37.04
CA LEU A 54 21.59 2.47 37.89
C LEU A 54 20.44 1.48 37.65
N ALA A 55 20.66 0.46 36.80
CA ALA A 55 20.33 -0.96 37.06
C ALA A 55 20.54 -1.81 35.79
N VAL A 56 21.79 -2.02 35.40
CA VAL A 56 22.16 -3.20 34.59
C VAL A 56 22.52 -4.29 35.59
N ALA A 57 21.66 -5.29 35.75
CA ALA A 57 21.98 -6.52 36.46
C ALA A 57 21.85 -7.69 35.48
N ALA A 58 22.99 -8.32 35.22
CA ALA A 58 23.14 -9.51 34.40
C ALA A 58 22.28 -10.67 34.94
N ILE A 59 21.54 -11.35 34.05
CA ILE A 59 21.02 -12.69 34.34
C ILE A 59 21.92 -13.68 33.59
N SER A 60 22.92 -14.18 34.31
CA SER A 60 23.60 -15.42 33.96
C SER A 60 22.98 -16.57 34.74
N THR A 61 22.48 -17.57 34.01
CA THR A 61 22.44 -19.00 34.36
C THR A 61 22.07 -19.38 35.81
N THR A 62 20.81 -19.75 36.04
CA THR A 62 20.38 -20.96 36.77
C THR A 62 18.85 -21.01 36.83
N VAL A 63 18.20 -21.38 35.71
CA VAL A 63 16.77 -21.72 35.74
C VAL A 63 16.69 -23.23 36.02
N SER A 64 16.21 -23.60 37.21
CA SER A 64 15.90 -24.98 37.56
C SER A 64 14.82 -25.52 36.60
N PRO A 65 14.86 -26.81 36.18
CA PRO A 65 13.80 -27.41 35.37
C PRO A 65 12.39 -27.26 35.98
N LEU A 66 12.31 -27.10 37.31
CA LEU A 66 11.06 -26.86 38.03
C LEU A 66 10.51 -25.44 37.80
N ALA A 67 11.36 -24.44 37.58
CA ALA A 67 10.95 -23.07 37.31
C ALA A 67 10.41 -22.88 35.88
N LEU A 68 10.88 -23.71 34.93
CA LEU A 68 10.32 -23.83 33.58
C LEU A 68 8.92 -24.46 33.61
N LEU A 69 8.71 -25.50 34.44
CA LEU A 69 7.40 -26.13 34.61
C LEU A 69 6.38 -25.22 35.31
N THR A 70 6.82 -24.42 36.30
CA THR A 70 5.94 -23.43 36.94
C THR A 70 5.70 -22.19 36.06
N ALA A 71 6.59 -21.89 35.11
CA ALA A 71 6.37 -20.86 34.10
C ALA A 71 5.36 -21.31 33.03
N ASP A 72 5.33 -22.61 32.69
CA ASP A 72 4.28 -23.18 31.85
C ASP A 72 2.92 -23.22 32.56
N GLU A 73 2.89 -23.50 33.87
CA GLU A 73 1.65 -23.40 34.68
C GLU A 73 1.19 -21.95 34.90
N ALA A 74 2.12 -20.99 35.05
CA ALA A 74 1.78 -19.56 35.16
C ALA A 74 1.40 -18.91 33.81
N ARG A 75 1.88 -19.46 32.68
CA ARG A 75 1.43 -19.08 31.33
C ARG A 75 -0.03 -19.48 31.05
N ALA A 76 -0.59 -20.41 31.83
CA ALA A 76 -1.96 -20.88 31.68
C ALA A 76 -3.02 -20.01 32.40
N GLU A 77 -2.62 -19.00 33.18
CA GLU A 77 -3.54 -18.06 33.85
C GLU A 77 -3.62 -16.68 33.17
N GLY A 78 -2.97 -16.48 32.02
CA GLY A 78 -3.18 -15.29 31.17
C GLY A 78 -4.54 -15.36 30.46
N GLU A 79 -5.12 -14.19 30.14
CA GLU A 79 -6.33 -14.14 29.29
C GLU A 79 -6.07 -14.92 27.99
N ALA A 80 -7.00 -15.80 27.62
CA ALA A 80 -6.90 -16.56 26.38
C ALA A 80 -6.83 -15.58 25.19
N SER A 81 -5.86 -15.80 24.29
CA SER A 81 -5.70 -15.00 23.07
C SER A 81 -7.06 -14.81 22.38
N PRO A 82 -7.41 -13.60 21.92
CA PRO A 82 -8.65 -13.34 21.20
C PRO A 82 -8.68 -14.00 19.81
N PHE A 83 -7.59 -14.67 19.41
CA PHE A 83 -7.47 -15.43 18.17
C PHE A 83 -7.45 -16.95 18.44
N ASP A 84 -8.55 -17.63 18.11
CA ASP A 84 -8.87 -19.04 18.38
C ASP A 84 -8.34 -20.05 17.36
N PHE A 85 -7.59 -19.60 16.34
CA PHE A 85 -7.03 -20.49 15.32
C PHE A 85 -5.67 -21.10 15.70
N LYS A 86 -5.37 -22.25 15.07
CA LYS A 86 -4.04 -22.88 15.15
C LYS A 86 -3.09 -22.21 14.15
N GLU A 87 -2.04 -21.60 14.67
CA GLU A 87 -0.99 -20.95 13.88
C GLU A 87 -0.34 -21.93 12.90
N ILE A 88 -0.09 -21.45 11.67
CA ILE A 88 0.62 -22.23 10.65
C ILE A 88 2.14 -22.10 10.80
N GLU A 89 2.87 -23.03 10.20
CA GLU A 89 4.33 -22.93 10.15
C GLU A 89 4.78 -21.87 9.13
N ALA A 90 5.79 -21.07 9.49
CA ALA A 90 6.45 -20.16 8.54
C ALA A 90 7.36 -20.95 7.60
N GLY A 91 7.47 -20.53 6.34
CA GLY A 91 8.27 -21.22 5.32
C GLY A 91 8.00 -20.68 3.91
N VAL A 92 8.61 -21.33 2.92
CA VAL A 92 8.52 -20.96 1.50
C VAL A 92 8.13 -22.20 0.70
N ASP A 93 7.13 -22.07 -0.17
CA ASP A 93 6.64 -23.14 -1.03
C ASP A 93 5.89 -22.60 -2.26
N GLU A 94 5.47 -23.48 -3.16
CA GLU A 94 4.81 -23.11 -4.42
C GLU A 94 3.29 -22.81 -4.30
N THR A 95 2.70 -22.93 -3.11
CA THR A 95 1.26 -22.78 -2.86
C THR A 95 0.96 -21.79 -1.73
N HIS A 96 -0.33 -21.46 -1.53
CA HIS A 96 -0.73 -20.76 -0.32
C HIS A 96 -1.07 -21.77 0.80
N HIS A 97 -1.04 -21.30 2.05
CA HIS A 97 -1.48 -22.05 3.22
C HIS A 97 -2.35 -21.19 4.13
N VAL A 98 -3.32 -21.80 4.79
CA VAL A 98 -4.21 -21.18 5.78
C VAL A 98 -4.29 -22.04 7.04
N ALA A 99 -4.63 -21.43 8.18
CA ALA A 99 -4.83 -22.10 9.46
C ALA A 99 -5.77 -23.32 9.37
N GLU A 100 -5.49 -24.33 10.20
CA GLU A 100 -6.32 -25.54 10.27
C GLU A 100 -7.78 -25.20 10.66
N GLY A 101 -8.75 -25.79 9.97
CA GLY A 101 -10.18 -25.50 10.16
C GLY A 101 -10.71 -24.36 9.29
N TYR A 102 -9.91 -23.86 8.36
CA TYR A 102 -10.30 -22.85 7.37
C TYR A 102 -10.08 -23.37 5.94
N ASP A 103 -10.91 -22.90 5.03
CA ASP A 103 -10.77 -23.09 3.58
C ASP A 103 -10.35 -21.77 2.93
N ALA A 104 -9.49 -21.83 1.91
CA ALA A 104 -9.00 -20.69 1.14
C ALA A 104 -9.28 -20.93 -0.35
N ASP A 105 -10.47 -20.54 -0.81
CA ASP A 105 -10.92 -20.79 -2.19
C ASP A 105 -10.46 -19.67 -3.13
N ILE A 106 -9.90 -20.01 -4.30
CA ILE A 106 -9.61 -19.02 -5.35
C ILE A 106 -10.93 -18.46 -5.91
N LEU A 107 -11.12 -17.15 -5.81
CA LEU A 107 -12.35 -16.47 -6.23
C LEU A 107 -12.22 -15.87 -7.64
N LEU A 108 -11.17 -15.09 -7.87
CA LEU A 108 -10.90 -14.39 -9.13
C LEU A 108 -9.41 -14.36 -9.41
N ARG A 109 -9.01 -14.55 -10.66
CA ARG A 109 -7.61 -14.55 -11.10
C ARG A 109 -7.45 -13.59 -12.27
N TRP A 110 -6.25 -13.04 -12.47
CA TRP A 110 -5.94 -12.28 -13.68
C TRP A 110 -6.45 -12.99 -14.95
N GLY A 111 -7.16 -12.28 -15.82
CA GLY A 111 -7.71 -12.85 -17.05
C GLY A 111 -9.09 -13.52 -16.89
N ASP A 112 -9.57 -13.77 -15.67
CA ASP A 112 -10.94 -14.30 -15.46
C ASP A 112 -11.99 -13.30 -15.97
N LYS A 113 -13.16 -13.81 -16.33
CA LYS A 113 -14.24 -12.99 -16.90
C LYS A 113 -14.82 -12.03 -15.87
N VAL A 114 -15.06 -10.79 -16.31
CA VAL A 114 -15.83 -9.80 -15.55
C VAL A 114 -17.25 -9.66 -16.09
N PHE A 115 -17.49 -10.01 -17.36
CA PHE A 115 -18.81 -9.96 -18.00
C PHE A 115 -19.18 -11.33 -18.59
N ALA A 116 -20.47 -11.59 -18.76
CA ALA A 116 -20.97 -12.84 -19.33
C ALA A 116 -20.42 -13.14 -20.74
N ASP A 117 -20.17 -12.10 -21.52
CA ASP A 117 -19.60 -12.13 -22.87
C ASP A 117 -18.10 -11.80 -22.91
N SER A 118 -17.41 -11.70 -21.77
CA SER A 118 -15.95 -11.59 -21.75
C SER A 118 -15.32 -12.82 -22.44
N PRO A 119 -14.25 -12.63 -23.23
CA PRO A 119 -13.53 -13.75 -23.81
C PRO A 119 -12.88 -14.61 -22.72
N GLU A 120 -12.73 -15.91 -22.99
CA GLU A 120 -11.86 -16.76 -22.17
C GLU A 120 -10.42 -16.24 -22.24
N PHE A 121 -9.68 -16.41 -21.15
CA PHE A 121 -8.27 -16.06 -21.11
C PHE A 121 -7.46 -17.01 -22.01
N ASP A 122 -6.79 -16.45 -23.01
CA ASP A 122 -5.83 -17.15 -23.87
C ASP A 122 -4.49 -16.43 -23.76
N PRO A 123 -3.53 -16.94 -22.98
CA PRO A 123 -2.27 -16.24 -22.73
C PRO A 123 -1.40 -16.09 -23.98
N LEU A 124 -1.67 -16.87 -25.04
CA LEU A 124 -0.97 -16.80 -26.33
C LEU A 124 -1.63 -15.83 -27.32
N LYS A 125 -2.81 -15.29 -27.01
CA LYS A 125 -3.57 -14.36 -27.87
C LYS A 125 -4.18 -13.20 -27.08
N GLN A 126 -3.39 -12.63 -26.18
CA GLN A 126 -3.79 -11.46 -25.42
C GLN A 126 -4.04 -10.26 -26.35
N THR A 127 -5.04 -9.43 -26.01
CA THR A 127 -5.33 -8.16 -26.66
C THR A 127 -5.85 -7.17 -25.62
N ALA A 128 -5.63 -5.88 -25.85
CA ALA A 128 -6.15 -4.83 -24.95
C ALA A 128 -7.68 -4.89 -24.83
N ASP A 129 -8.39 -5.16 -25.92
CA ASP A 129 -9.85 -5.32 -25.93
C ASP A 129 -10.30 -6.48 -25.03
N ALA A 130 -9.64 -7.64 -25.12
CA ALA A 130 -9.94 -8.78 -24.24
C ALA A 130 -9.62 -8.46 -22.79
N GLN A 131 -8.43 -7.92 -22.53
CA GLN A 131 -7.97 -7.59 -21.18
C GLN A 131 -8.88 -6.55 -20.51
N SER A 132 -9.40 -5.56 -21.26
CA SER A 132 -10.34 -4.55 -20.76
C SER A 132 -11.70 -5.13 -20.31
N ARG A 133 -11.97 -6.41 -20.63
CA ARG A 133 -13.17 -7.16 -20.21
C ARG A 133 -12.87 -8.27 -19.21
N GLN A 134 -11.62 -8.42 -18.80
CA GLN A 134 -11.16 -9.48 -17.89
C GLN A 134 -10.69 -8.86 -16.58
N PHE A 135 -10.52 -9.67 -15.54
CA PHE A 135 -9.89 -9.23 -14.28
C PHE A 135 -8.45 -8.79 -14.57
N GLY A 136 -8.02 -7.68 -13.97
CA GLY A 136 -6.70 -7.08 -14.24
C GLY A 136 -5.54 -7.88 -13.63
N TYR A 137 -4.32 -7.33 -13.76
CA TYR A 137 -3.08 -7.95 -13.29
C TYR A 137 -2.66 -7.35 -11.94
N ASN A 138 -1.93 -8.13 -11.14
CA ASN A 138 -1.47 -7.77 -9.80
C ASN A 138 -2.57 -7.08 -8.98
N ASN A 139 -3.56 -7.91 -8.62
CA ASN A 139 -4.60 -7.47 -7.71
C ASN A 139 -4.00 -7.05 -6.38
N ASP A 140 -4.41 -5.87 -5.93
CA ASP A 140 -3.93 -5.29 -4.67
C ASP A 140 -5.14 -5.08 -3.75
N TYR A 141 -5.50 -3.84 -3.41
CA TYR A 141 -6.63 -3.53 -2.52
C TYR A 141 -7.86 -4.37 -2.84
N VAL A 142 -8.48 -4.93 -1.80
CA VAL A 142 -9.79 -5.56 -1.87
C VAL A 142 -10.76 -4.83 -0.95
N GLY A 143 -11.91 -4.45 -1.48
CA GLY A 143 -13.04 -3.93 -0.70
C GLY A 143 -14.30 -4.74 -0.96
N PHE A 144 -15.09 -4.98 0.09
CA PHE A 144 -16.40 -5.62 -0.04
C PHE A 144 -17.53 -4.65 0.32
N ILE A 145 -18.47 -4.47 -0.61
CA ILE A 145 -19.63 -3.58 -0.46
C ILE A 145 -20.91 -4.43 -0.50
N PRO A 146 -21.60 -4.67 0.63
CA PRO A 146 -22.79 -5.51 0.65
C PRO A 146 -23.92 -4.88 -0.16
N LEU A 147 -24.56 -5.67 -1.02
CA LEU A 147 -25.76 -5.25 -1.73
C LEU A 147 -26.97 -5.49 -0.83
N GLU A 148 -27.81 -4.46 -0.67
CA GLU A 148 -29.01 -4.52 0.19
C GLU A 148 -28.70 -4.94 1.64
N GLY A 149 -27.47 -4.69 2.12
CA GLY A 149 -27.01 -5.08 3.46
C GLY A 149 -26.76 -6.59 3.62
N ASN A 150 -26.73 -7.35 2.53
CA ASN A 150 -26.51 -8.79 2.57
C ASN A 150 -25.01 -9.12 2.76
N PRO A 151 -24.60 -9.85 3.82
CA PRO A 151 -23.20 -10.20 4.05
C PRO A 151 -22.65 -11.27 3.09
N ASP A 152 -23.54 -11.99 2.38
CA ASP A 152 -23.23 -13.07 1.44
C ASP A 152 -23.48 -12.68 -0.03
N HIS A 153 -23.77 -11.41 -0.31
CA HIS A 153 -24.01 -10.90 -1.66
C HIS A 153 -23.62 -9.41 -1.73
N GLY A 154 -22.65 -9.11 -2.58
CA GLY A 154 -22.08 -7.77 -2.63
C GLY A 154 -21.30 -7.48 -3.90
N LEU A 155 -20.70 -6.30 -3.94
CA LEU A 155 -19.68 -5.94 -4.90
C LEU A 155 -18.31 -6.15 -4.28
N LEU A 156 -17.44 -6.85 -4.98
CA LEU A 156 -16.02 -6.83 -4.73
C LEU A 156 -15.41 -5.73 -5.59
N VAL A 157 -14.64 -4.84 -4.97
CA VAL A 157 -13.84 -3.83 -5.66
C VAL A 157 -12.38 -4.18 -5.47
N VAL A 158 -11.63 -4.24 -6.57
CA VAL A 158 -10.25 -4.74 -6.56
C VAL A 158 -9.35 -3.87 -7.42
N ASN A 159 -8.29 -3.33 -6.82
CA ASN A 159 -7.25 -2.60 -7.55
C ASN A 159 -6.40 -3.55 -8.42
N HIS A 160 -5.75 -2.99 -9.45
CA HIS A 160 -4.79 -3.69 -10.32
C HIS A 160 -3.59 -2.76 -10.50
N GLU A 161 -2.54 -3.05 -9.76
CA GLU A 161 -1.50 -2.08 -9.46
C GLU A 161 -0.54 -1.89 -10.63
N TYR A 162 0.15 -2.96 -11.04
CA TYR A 162 1.15 -2.91 -12.10
C TYR A 162 1.13 -4.20 -12.96
N THR A 163 2.04 -4.31 -13.91
CA THR A 163 2.24 -5.52 -14.73
C THR A 163 3.69 -5.99 -14.70
N ASN A 164 3.89 -7.30 -14.69
CA ASN A 164 5.21 -7.92 -14.89
C ASN A 164 5.30 -8.49 -16.33
N ALA A 165 5.74 -7.69 -17.30
CA ALA A 165 5.77 -8.07 -18.71
C ALA A 165 6.55 -9.39 -18.96
N GLU A 166 7.61 -9.62 -18.18
CA GLU A 166 8.50 -10.78 -18.24
C GLU A 166 7.83 -12.11 -17.89
N ILE A 167 6.81 -12.11 -17.04
CA ILE A 167 6.00 -13.30 -16.68
C ILE A 167 4.58 -13.26 -17.28
N MET A 168 4.14 -12.11 -17.78
CA MET A 168 2.84 -11.92 -18.42
C MET A 168 2.84 -12.36 -19.90
N PHE A 169 3.92 -12.09 -20.64
CA PHE A 169 3.96 -12.27 -22.08
C PHE A 169 4.83 -13.46 -22.53
N PRO A 170 4.29 -14.40 -23.33
CA PRO A 170 5.04 -15.55 -23.81
C PRO A 170 6.14 -15.13 -24.79
N ASN A 171 7.34 -15.69 -24.58
CA ASN A 171 8.57 -15.44 -25.33
C ASN A 171 9.02 -13.98 -25.33
N PHE A 172 8.52 -13.15 -24.41
CA PHE A 172 8.92 -11.77 -24.29
C PHE A 172 10.24 -11.63 -23.53
N ALA A 173 10.44 -12.37 -22.45
CA ALA A 173 11.66 -12.34 -21.66
C ALA A 173 12.46 -13.63 -21.80
N ARG A 174 13.80 -13.55 -21.66
CA ARG A 174 14.68 -14.72 -21.63
C ARG A 174 15.87 -14.48 -20.70
N VAL A 175 16.36 -15.56 -20.11
CA VAL A 175 17.59 -15.51 -19.30
C VAL A 175 18.81 -15.60 -20.22
N GLU A 176 19.67 -14.59 -20.19
CA GLU A 176 20.94 -14.54 -20.90
C GLU A 176 22.12 -14.39 -19.94
N LYS A 177 23.28 -14.91 -20.35
CA LYS A 177 24.55 -14.60 -19.70
C LYS A 177 25.07 -13.28 -20.21
N VAL A 178 25.15 -12.28 -19.33
CA VAL A 178 25.71 -10.97 -19.63
C VAL A 178 27.09 -10.85 -18.96
N THR A 179 28.05 -10.26 -19.67
CA THR A 179 29.39 -9.98 -19.12
C THR A 179 29.51 -8.49 -18.84
N GLU A 180 29.57 -8.13 -17.55
CA GLU A 180 29.75 -6.76 -17.08
C GLU A 180 30.94 -6.71 -16.11
N ASP A 181 31.80 -5.73 -16.27
CA ASP A 181 33.04 -5.58 -15.49
C ASP A 181 33.91 -6.85 -15.38
N GLY A 182 33.84 -7.72 -16.41
CA GLY A 182 34.58 -8.98 -16.46
C GLY A 182 33.98 -10.11 -15.62
N LYS A 183 32.76 -9.96 -15.10
CA LYS A 183 31.98 -11.01 -14.44
C LYS A 183 30.85 -11.47 -15.35
N GLU A 184 30.65 -12.79 -15.45
CA GLU A 184 29.47 -13.36 -16.10
C GLU A 184 28.35 -13.50 -15.07
N GLU A 185 27.17 -12.93 -15.36
CA GLU A 185 25.96 -13.08 -14.56
C GLU A 185 24.76 -13.42 -15.45
N ASP A 186 23.85 -14.24 -14.94
CA ASP A 186 22.58 -14.54 -15.61
C ASP A 186 21.59 -13.40 -15.34
N LYS A 187 20.94 -12.89 -16.39
CA LYS A 187 19.98 -11.79 -16.33
C LYS A 187 18.75 -12.04 -17.18
N VAL A 188 17.61 -11.53 -16.74
CA VAL A 188 16.39 -11.48 -17.53
C VAL A 188 16.49 -10.32 -18.52
N VAL A 189 16.52 -10.65 -19.81
CA VAL A 189 16.53 -9.69 -20.91
C VAL A 189 15.18 -9.70 -21.60
N LEU A 190 14.58 -8.52 -21.73
CA LEU A 190 13.28 -8.33 -22.37
C LEU A 190 13.40 -8.23 -23.89
N GLY A 191 12.31 -8.55 -24.56
CA GLY A 191 12.08 -8.28 -25.96
C GLY A 191 11.79 -6.81 -26.22
N GLU A 192 11.63 -6.48 -27.49
CA GLU A 192 11.23 -5.13 -27.90
C GLU A 192 9.75 -4.90 -27.56
N TYR A 193 9.47 -3.83 -26.81
CA TYR A 193 8.09 -3.39 -26.59
C TYR A 193 7.46 -2.96 -27.91
N THR A 194 6.25 -3.43 -28.14
CA THR A 194 5.38 -2.98 -29.22
C THR A 194 4.24 -2.16 -28.65
N LYS A 195 3.56 -1.37 -29.49
CA LYS A 195 2.38 -0.63 -29.05
C LYS A 195 1.30 -1.59 -28.53
N GLU A 196 1.13 -2.74 -29.16
CA GLU A 196 0.14 -3.74 -28.76
C GLU A 196 0.39 -4.30 -27.35
N LEU A 197 1.65 -4.55 -26.97
CA LEU A 197 2.00 -4.97 -25.61
C LEU A 197 1.69 -3.88 -24.60
N VAL A 198 2.08 -2.63 -24.90
CA VAL A 198 1.76 -1.46 -24.05
C VAL A 198 0.25 -1.28 -23.88
N ASP A 199 -0.54 -1.46 -24.94
CA ASP A 199 -2.00 -1.37 -24.87
C ASP A 199 -2.61 -2.46 -23.97
N ILE A 200 -2.03 -3.66 -23.98
CA ILE A 200 -2.43 -4.76 -23.09
C ILE A 200 -2.10 -4.43 -21.63
N GLU A 201 -0.89 -3.93 -21.36
CA GLU A 201 -0.49 -3.48 -20.01
C GLU A 201 -1.46 -2.41 -19.50
N MET A 202 -1.68 -1.34 -20.26
CA MET A 202 -2.60 -0.26 -19.90
C MET A 202 -4.02 -0.76 -19.58
N ALA A 203 -4.50 -1.80 -20.28
CA ALA A 203 -5.80 -2.42 -20.04
C ALA A 203 -5.81 -3.36 -18.81
N ALA A 204 -4.66 -3.84 -18.35
CA ALA A 204 -4.50 -4.68 -17.18
C ALA A 204 -4.51 -3.89 -15.87
N HIS A 205 -4.14 -2.62 -15.89
CA HIS A 205 -4.15 -1.70 -14.74
C HIS A 205 -5.56 -1.26 -14.32
N GLY A 206 -5.64 -0.57 -13.19
CA GLY A 206 -6.82 0.18 -12.77
C GLY A 206 -7.59 -0.54 -11.66
N GLY A 207 -8.86 -0.84 -11.94
CA GLY A 207 -9.78 -1.42 -10.96
C GLY A 207 -10.78 -2.37 -11.60
N THR A 208 -11.27 -3.32 -10.81
CA THR A 208 -12.43 -4.17 -11.13
C THR A 208 -13.52 -3.95 -10.11
N VAL A 209 -14.75 -3.68 -10.56
CA VAL A 209 -15.97 -3.81 -9.76
C VAL A 209 -16.67 -5.06 -10.27
N ILE A 210 -17.00 -6.01 -9.39
CA ILE A 210 -17.68 -7.24 -9.77
C ILE A 210 -18.64 -7.70 -8.70
N GLU A 211 -19.87 -8.02 -9.10
CA GLU A 211 -20.85 -8.62 -8.21
C GLU A 211 -20.43 -10.05 -7.88
N ILE A 212 -20.42 -10.38 -6.58
CA ILE A 212 -20.13 -11.72 -6.08
C ILE A 212 -21.25 -12.17 -5.13
N ARG A 213 -21.49 -13.47 -5.06
CA ARG A 213 -22.44 -14.05 -4.10
C ARG A 213 -21.98 -15.41 -3.61
N LYS A 214 -22.37 -15.73 -2.39
CA LYS A 214 -22.17 -17.05 -1.80
C LYS A 214 -23.31 -17.97 -2.21
N VAL A 215 -22.98 -19.11 -2.82
CA VAL A 215 -23.92 -20.17 -3.18
C VAL A 215 -23.37 -21.49 -2.67
N ASP A 216 -24.17 -22.22 -1.91
CA ASP A 216 -23.79 -23.49 -1.28
C ASP A 216 -22.47 -23.39 -0.49
N GLY A 217 -22.28 -22.24 0.20
CA GLY A 217 -21.11 -21.96 1.04
C GLY A 217 -19.89 -21.41 0.29
N LYS A 218 -19.91 -21.34 -1.05
CA LYS A 218 -18.79 -20.87 -1.87
C LYS A 218 -19.09 -19.53 -2.53
N TRP A 219 -18.11 -18.62 -2.49
CA TRP A 219 -18.17 -17.36 -3.20
C TRP A 219 -17.93 -17.56 -4.70
N GLN A 220 -18.70 -16.86 -5.53
CA GLN A 220 -18.54 -16.88 -6.98
C GLN A 220 -18.92 -15.54 -7.61
N PRO A 221 -18.30 -15.16 -8.75
CA PRO A 221 -18.70 -13.99 -9.52
C PRO A 221 -20.06 -14.17 -10.19
N VAL A 222 -20.80 -13.07 -10.31
CA VAL A 222 -22.07 -12.95 -11.03
C VAL A 222 -21.79 -12.23 -12.34
N LEU A 223 -21.50 -12.98 -13.40
CA LEU A 223 -21.00 -12.42 -14.68
C LEU A 223 -22.04 -11.58 -15.44
N ASP A 224 -23.33 -11.79 -15.18
CA ASP A 224 -24.45 -10.98 -15.67
C ASP A 224 -24.84 -9.87 -14.67
N GLY A 225 -24.02 -9.66 -13.63
CA GLY A 225 -24.16 -8.61 -12.63
C GLY A 225 -24.16 -7.23 -13.27
N LYS A 226 -25.21 -6.45 -13.01
CA LYS A 226 -25.41 -5.13 -13.65
C LYS A 226 -24.39 -4.07 -13.21
N TYR A 227 -23.63 -4.34 -12.16
CA TYR A 227 -22.63 -3.42 -11.59
C TYR A 227 -21.21 -3.69 -12.11
N ASN A 228 -21.00 -4.81 -12.81
CA ASN A 228 -19.66 -5.23 -13.22
C ASN A 228 -19.01 -4.17 -14.11
N ARG A 229 -17.74 -3.87 -13.86
CA ARG A 229 -17.02 -2.79 -14.53
C ARG A 229 -15.51 -3.01 -14.46
N ARG A 230 -14.82 -2.71 -15.56
CA ARG A 230 -13.38 -2.43 -15.55
C ARG A 230 -13.12 -0.93 -15.60
N ILE A 231 -12.20 -0.50 -14.75
CA ILE A 231 -11.57 0.83 -14.76
C ILE A 231 -10.11 0.57 -15.17
N THR A 232 -9.58 1.37 -16.09
CA THR A 232 -8.26 1.15 -16.71
C THR A 232 -7.49 2.46 -16.84
N ALA A 233 -6.24 2.39 -17.32
CA ALA A 233 -5.42 3.56 -17.64
C ALA A 233 -5.98 4.47 -18.78
N THR A 234 -7.13 4.10 -19.36
CA THR A 234 -7.81 4.87 -20.40
C THR A 234 -9.23 5.30 -20.03
N THR A 235 -9.74 4.91 -18.87
CA THR A 235 -11.10 5.28 -18.43
C THR A 235 -11.24 6.78 -18.26
N GLU A 236 -12.25 7.41 -18.86
CA GLU A 236 -12.51 8.83 -18.63
C GLU A 236 -12.87 9.13 -17.17
N MET A 237 -12.22 10.12 -16.58
CA MET A 237 -12.38 10.56 -15.20
C MET A 237 -12.46 12.08 -15.10
N GLN A 238 -13.02 12.54 -13.99
CA GLN A 238 -13.09 13.94 -13.64
C GLN A 238 -12.00 14.27 -12.60
N LEU A 239 -11.30 15.39 -12.78
CA LEU A 239 -10.53 16.01 -11.71
C LEU A 239 -11.47 16.92 -10.89
N SER A 240 -11.56 16.71 -9.58
CA SER A 240 -12.43 17.48 -8.68
C SER A 240 -11.68 18.02 -7.45
N GLY A 241 -12.25 18.99 -6.76
CA GLY A 241 -11.60 19.70 -5.65
C GLY A 241 -10.74 20.90 -6.09
N PRO A 242 -9.89 21.45 -5.20
CA PRO A 242 -9.26 22.75 -5.38
C PRO A 242 -8.27 22.86 -6.56
N ALA A 243 -7.63 21.77 -6.99
CA ALA A 243 -6.71 21.80 -8.13
C ALA A 243 -7.42 21.63 -9.50
N ALA A 244 -8.71 21.28 -9.50
CA ALA A 244 -9.47 21.08 -10.73
C ALA A 244 -9.61 22.38 -11.54
N GLY A 245 -9.11 22.36 -12.77
CA GLY A 245 -9.09 23.48 -13.70
C GLY A 245 -7.94 24.47 -13.52
N HIS A 246 -6.99 24.18 -12.62
CA HIS A 246 -5.77 24.95 -12.47
C HIS A 246 -4.89 24.87 -13.74
N GLU A 247 -4.11 25.91 -14.04
CA GLU A 247 -3.29 25.93 -15.27
C GLU A 247 -2.29 24.77 -15.33
N ARG A 248 -1.79 24.33 -14.17
CA ARG A 248 -0.80 23.25 -14.02
C ARG A 248 -1.33 21.84 -14.26
N VAL A 249 -2.64 21.67 -14.47
CA VAL A 249 -3.29 20.39 -14.80
C VAL A 249 -3.97 20.40 -16.18
N LYS A 250 -3.78 21.48 -16.95
CA LYS A 250 -4.27 21.59 -18.33
C LYS A 250 -3.26 20.98 -19.28
N THR A 251 -3.76 20.24 -20.26
CA THR A 251 -2.97 19.69 -21.37
C THR A 251 -3.61 20.06 -22.71
N PRO A 252 -2.94 19.83 -23.85
CA PRO A 252 -3.55 20.08 -25.15
C PRO A 252 -4.85 19.29 -25.38
N SER A 253 -4.95 18.08 -24.84
CA SER A 253 -6.14 17.22 -24.95
C SER A 253 -7.26 17.58 -23.96
N ASP A 254 -6.93 18.29 -22.87
CA ASP A 254 -7.88 18.86 -21.93
C ASP A 254 -7.49 20.29 -21.51
N PRO A 255 -7.88 21.31 -22.31
CA PRO A 255 -7.62 22.71 -21.98
C PRO A 255 -8.47 23.21 -20.80
N THR A 256 -9.43 22.41 -20.30
CA THR A 256 -10.25 22.77 -19.13
C THR A 256 -9.59 22.39 -17.82
N GLY A 257 -8.66 21.42 -17.82
CA GLY A 257 -7.98 20.90 -16.63
C GLY A 257 -8.90 20.12 -15.69
N ARG A 258 -9.96 19.50 -16.23
CA ARG A 258 -11.02 18.82 -15.46
C ARG A 258 -11.32 17.40 -15.91
N LYS A 259 -10.80 16.96 -17.06
CA LYS A 259 -11.08 15.66 -17.67
C LYS A 259 -9.78 14.89 -17.93
N VAL A 260 -9.47 13.91 -17.09
CA VAL A 260 -8.27 13.07 -17.20
C VAL A 260 -8.65 11.66 -17.66
N PHE A 261 -7.77 10.98 -18.40
CA PHE A 261 -7.98 9.60 -18.80
C PHE A 261 -7.15 8.65 -17.94
N GLY A 262 -7.83 7.83 -17.16
CA GLY A 262 -7.25 6.71 -16.46
C GLY A 262 -6.72 7.02 -15.08
N THR A 263 -6.43 5.91 -14.43
CA THR A 263 -5.73 5.78 -13.16
C THR A 263 -4.72 4.65 -13.33
N ILE A 264 -3.59 4.75 -12.64
CA ILE A 264 -2.42 3.89 -12.81
C ILE A 264 -1.80 3.65 -11.45
N ASN A 265 -1.10 2.52 -11.31
CA ASN A 265 -0.42 2.16 -10.08
C ASN A 265 -1.32 2.26 -8.86
N ASN A 266 -2.42 1.51 -8.98
CA ASN A 266 -3.44 1.46 -7.96
C ASN A 266 -3.02 0.44 -6.90
N CYS A 267 -2.39 0.92 -5.83
CA CYS A 267 -1.86 0.14 -4.71
C CYS A 267 -2.99 -0.29 -3.76
N ALA A 268 -3.06 0.27 -2.55
CA ALA A 268 -4.15 0.06 -1.61
C ALA A 268 -5.35 1.01 -1.88
N GLY A 269 -6.27 1.13 -0.92
CA GLY A 269 -7.57 1.76 -1.17
C GLY A 269 -8.42 2.04 0.05
N GLY A 270 -9.73 2.14 -0.18
CA GLY A 270 -10.72 2.35 0.88
C GLY A 270 -12.16 2.14 0.41
N VAL A 271 -13.05 1.79 1.32
CA VAL A 271 -14.51 1.82 1.10
C VAL A 271 -15.13 2.87 2.01
N THR A 272 -15.82 3.85 1.42
CA THR A 272 -16.44 4.93 2.20
C THR A 272 -17.71 4.45 2.91
N ALA A 273 -18.13 5.19 3.94
CA ALA A 273 -19.38 4.92 4.64
C ALA A 273 -20.63 5.02 3.73
N TRP A 274 -20.54 5.67 2.56
CA TRP A 274 -21.61 5.74 1.56
C TRP A 274 -21.41 4.76 0.39
N GLY A 275 -20.52 3.78 0.53
CA GLY A 275 -20.33 2.70 -0.42
C GLY A 275 -19.76 3.15 -1.75
N THR A 276 -18.78 4.05 -1.71
CA THR A 276 -17.90 4.35 -2.86
C THR A 276 -16.53 3.70 -2.65
N TYR A 277 -15.88 3.40 -3.77
CA TYR A 277 -14.60 2.73 -3.84
C TYR A 277 -13.52 3.77 -4.08
N MET A 278 -12.55 3.83 -3.17
CA MET A 278 -11.40 4.72 -3.22
C MET A 278 -10.19 3.93 -3.69
N MET A 279 -9.54 4.42 -4.75
CA MET A 279 -8.32 3.85 -5.32
C MET A 279 -7.19 4.84 -5.06
N ALA A 280 -6.09 4.38 -4.47
CA ALA A 280 -4.90 5.19 -4.31
C ALA A 280 -4.07 5.16 -5.62
N GLU A 281 -3.29 6.20 -5.91
CA GLU A 281 -2.30 6.19 -6.99
C GLU A 281 -0.94 6.41 -6.35
N GLU A 282 -0.04 5.44 -6.50
CA GLU A 282 1.15 5.28 -5.65
C GLU A 282 2.42 5.59 -6.46
N ASN A 283 3.15 4.60 -6.97
CA ASN A 283 4.30 4.75 -7.89
C ASN A 283 3.94 5.21 -9.33
N PHE A 284 3.01 6.18 -9.48
CA PHE A 284 2.62 6.78 -10.76
C PHE A 284 3.79 7.41 -11.53
N ASN A 285 4.86 7.80 -10.84
CA ASN A 285 6.05 8.41 -11.42
C ASN A 285 6.78 7.45 -12.40
N GLY A 286 6.66 6.13 -12.20
CA GLY A 286 7.29 5.10 -13.04
C GLY A 286 6.81 5.06 -14.48
N TYR A 287 5.61 5.59 -14.76
CA TYR A 287 4.94 5.51 -16.05
C TYR A 287 5.32 6.64 -17.01
N PHE A 288 5.96 7.68 -16.48
CA PHE A 288 6.40 8.82 -17.26
C PHE A 288 7.85 8.66 -17.70
N GLY A 289 8.13 9.04 -18.95
CA GLY A 289 9.46 9.11 -19.55
C GLY A 289 9.79 10.51 -20.09
N GLY A 290 10.92 10.63 -20.78
CA GLY A 290 11.41 11.91 -21.34
C GLY A 290 12.34 12.67 -20.40
N GLU A 291 12.71 13.89 -20.78
CA GLU A 291 13.56 14.78 -19.96
C GLU A 291 12.91 16.17 -19.89
N LEU A 292 12.81 16.71 -18.68
CA LEU A 292 12.33 18.06 -18.44
C LEU A 292 13.50 18.99 -18.13
N ALA A 293 13.51 20.19 -18.73
CA ALA A 293 14.56 21.17 -18.53
C ALA A 293 14.59 21.70 -17.09
N GLU A 294 15.79 21.95 -16.54
CA GLU A 294 16.03 22.42 -15.16
C GLU A 294 15.35 23.75 -14.81
N ASP A 295 15.12 24.60 -15.80
CA ASP A 295 14.44 25.89 -15.66
C ASP A 295 12.93 25.82 -15.87
N HIS A 296 12.39 24.62 -16.18
CA HIS A 296 10.94 24.44 -16.30
C HIS A 296 10.27 24.60 -14.91
N PRO A 297 9.11 25.27 -14.81
CA PRO A 297 8.44 25.49 -13.53
C PRO A 297 8.12 24.21 -12.75
N GLU A 298 7.76 23.13 -13.45
CA GLU A 298 7.46 21.82 -12.84
C GLU A 298 8.70 21.01 -12.43
N PHE A 299 9.91 21.42 -12.82
CA PHE A 299 11.14 20.63 -12.61
C PHE A 299 11.34 20.26 -11.14
N LYS A 300 11.17 21.24 -10.24
CA LYS A 300 11.41 21.06 -8.80
C LYS A 300 10.48 20.02 -8.18
N GLN A 301 9.18 20.10 -8.45
CA GLN A 301 8.20 19.17 -7.88
C GLN A 301 8.29 17.78 -8.52
N MET A 302 8.48 17.71 -9.84
CA MET A 302 8.69 16.44 -10.53
C MET A 302 9.92 15.70 -10.00
N LYS A 303 11.02 16.42 -9.77
CA LYS A 303 12.21 15.84 -9.13
C LYS A 303 11.92 15.31 -7.72
N ARG A 304 11.10 16.01 -6.93
CA ARG A 304 10.72 15.61 -5.57
C ARG A 304 9.84 14.35 -5.53
N LEU A 305 9.03 14.13 -6.56
CA LEU A 305 8.18 12.94 -6.75
C LEU A 305 8.86 11.84 -7.57
N GLY A 306 10.08 12.08 -8.05
CA GLY A 306 10.80 11.15 -8.88
C GLY A 306 10.22 10.89 -10.26
N THR A 307 9.56 11.90 -10.84
CA THR A 307 9.02 11.89 -12.20
C THR A 307 9.96 12.64 -13.16
N PRO A 308 10.22 12.15 -14.38
CA PRO A 308 9.89 10.81 -14.88
C PRO A 308 10.73 9.72 -14.18
N GLY A 309 10.12 8.56 -13.94
CA GLY A 309 10.77 7.39 -13.34
C GLY A 309 11.25 6.36 -14.37
N GLY A 310 10.62 6.28 -15.55
CA GLY A 310 11.08 5.47 -16.68
C GLY A 310 11.07 3.95 -16.47
N GLN A 311 10.14 3.44 -15.65
CA GLN A 311 9.94 1.99 -15.47
C GLN A 311 9.17 1.37 -16.65
N TYR A 312 8.27 2.13 -17.28
CA TYR A 312 7.46 1.68 -18.42
C TYR A 312 7.84 2.37 -19.74
N GLU A 313 7.61 1.65 -20.83
CA GLU A 313 7.88 2.12 -22.20
C GLU A 313 6.73 2.88 -22.84
N TRP A 314 5.72 3.28 -22.06
CA TRP A 314 4.49 3.90 -22.56
C TRP A 314 4.76 5.23 -23.28
N SER A 315 5.72 6.01 -22.79
CA SER A 315 6.13 7.29 -23.39
C SER A 315 6.69 7.16 -24.81
N LYS A 316 7.15 5.98 -25.23
CA LYS A 316 7.57 5.71 -26.62
C LYS A 316 6.39 5.72 -27.60
N PHE A 317 5.19 5.38 -27.14
CA PHE A 317 4.00 5.21 -27.99
C PHE A 317 2.91 6.24 -27.72
N TYR A 318 2.94 6.89 -26.56
CA TYR A 318 1.91 7.80 -26.09
C TYR A 318 2.53 9.09 -25.53
N ASP A 319 2.43 10.18 -26.30
CA ASP A 319 3.01 11.49 -25.97
C ASP A 319 2.59 12.03 -24.59
N ARG A 320 1.38 11.68 -24.11
CA ARG A 320 0.89 12.09 -22.78
C ARG A 320 1.80 11.61 -21.63
N PHE A 321 2.52 10.50 -21.81
CA PHE A 321 3.44 9.96 -20.80
C PHE A 321 4.89 10.44 -21.02
N ASP A 322 5.14 11.30 -22.01
CA ASP A 322 6.44 11.93 -22.26
C ASP A 322 6.44 13.36 -21.70
N VAL A 323 7.14 13.58 -20.59
CA VAL A 323 7.15 14.88 -19.90
C VAL A 323 7.80 16.00 -20.72
N SER A 324 8.59 15.65 -21.74
CA SER A 324 9.16 16.64 -22.66
C SER A 324 8.11 17.21 -23.64
N LYS A 325 6.98 16.50 -23.81
CA LYS A 325 5.87 16.87 -24.70
C LYS A 325 4.65 17.36 -23.93
N GLU A 326 4.23 16.62 -22.89
CA GLU A 326 3.05 16.94 -22.07
C GLU A 326 3.40 16.97 -20.57
N PRO A 327 4.21 17.92 -20.09
CA PRO A 327 4.69 17.95 -18.69
C PRO A 327 3.55 18.01 -17.65
N ASN A 328 2.46 18.73 -17.96
CA ASN A 328 1.34 18.85 -17.03
C ASN A 328 0.54 17.55 -16.87
N GLU A 329 0.73 16.53 -17.72
CA GLU A 329 0.00 15.28 -17.59
C GLU A 329 0.35 14.56 -16.29
N ALA A 330 1.62 14.58 -15.87
CA ALA A 330 2.06 13.99 -14.61
C ALA A 330 1.38 14.61 -13.38
N ASN A 331 0.98 15.89 -13.45
CA ASN A 331 0.25 16.56 -12.37
C ASN A 331 -1.19 16.05 -12.20
N ARG A 332 -1.66 15.19 -13.09
CA ARG A 332 -3.02 14.64 -13.12
C ARG A 332 -3.08 13.22 -12.58
N PHE A 333 -1.96 12.74 -12.03
CA PHE A 333 -1.79 11.45 -11.36
C PHE A 333 -1.13 11.63 -9.99
N GLY A 334 -1.19 10.60 -9.14
CA GLY A 334 -0.80 10.65 -7.73
C GLY A 334 -1.93 11.19 -6.87
N TRP A 335 -3.19 10.91 -7.23
CA TRP A 335 -4.37 11.34 -6.51
C TRP A 335 -5.20 10.14 -6.09
N VAL A 336 -5.89 10.25 -4.96
CA VAL A 336 -6.98 9.32 -4.63
C VAL A 336 -8.14 9.48 -5.63
N VAL A 337 -8.62 8.36 -6.17
CA VAL A 337 -9.74 8.28 -7.14
C VAL A 337 -10.96 7.65 -6.48
N GLU A 338 -12.09 8.37 -6.49
CA GLU A 338 -13.38 7.85 -6.02
C GLU A 338 -14.24 7.34 -7.18
N VAL A 339 -14.71 6.10 -7.07
CA VAL A 339 -15.59 5.42 -8.01
C VAL A 339 -16.93 5.15 -7.33
N ASP A 340 -18.04 5.36 -8.04
CA ASP A 340 -19.35 4.86 -7.61
C ASP A 340 -19.59 3.44 -8.16
N PRO A 341 -19.39 2.37 -7.35
CA PRO A 341 -19.55 1.00 -7.81
C PRO A 341 -21.03 0.61 -8.02
N LEU A 342 -21.96 1.38 -7.44
CA LEU A 342 -23.40 1.17 -7.63
C LEU A 342 -23.93 1.83 -8.92
N ASN A 343 -23.08 2.55 -9.64
CA ASN A 343 -23.39 3.09 -10.96
C ASN A 343 -22.24 2.78 -11.94
N PRO A 344 -22.35 1.71 -12.76
CA PRO A 344 -21.27 1.28 -13.67
C PRO A 344 -20.95 2.31 -14.76
N THR A 345 -21.81 3.30 -14.98
CA THR A 345 -21.62 4.39 -15.95
C THR A 345 -21.14 5.70 -15.30
N SER A 346 -20.93 5.72 -13.98
CA SER A 346 -20.42 6.89 -13.28
C SER A 346 -19.03 7.28 -13.80
N VAL A 347 -18.74 8.57 -13.87
CA VAL A 347 -17.39 9.06 -14.15
C VAL A 347 -16.62 9.09 -12.82
N PRO A 348 -15.52 8.33 -12.66
CA PRO A 348 -14.71 8.39 -11.44
C PRO A 348 -14.12 9.79 -11.23
N LYS A 349 -13.86 10.15 -9.97
CA LYS A 349 -13.38 11.48 -9.59
C LYS A 349 -12.04 11.40 -8.88
N LYS A 350 -11.00 12.01 -9.44
CA LYS A 350 -9.74 12.25 -8.74
C LYS A 350 -9.94 13.40 -7.73
N ARG A 351 -9.75 13.13 -6.43
CA ARG A 351 -10.10 14.00 -5.30
C ARG A 351 -8.92 14.86 -4.86
N THR A 352 -8.76 16.02 -5.50
CA THR A 352 -7.53 16.83 -5.31
C THR A 352 -7.38 17.46 -3.94
N ALA A 353 -8.44 17.57 -3.14
CA ALA A 353 -8.36 18.10 -1.78
C ALA A 353 -7.55 17.19 -0.84
N ILE A 354 -7.37 15.91 -1.19
CA ILE A 354 -6.64 14.91 -0.41
C ILE A 354 -5.11 15.02 -0.64
N GLY A 355 -4.66 15.88 -1.55
CA GLY A 355 -3.25 16.09 -1.86
C GLY A 355 -2.76 15.18 -2.98
N ARG A 356 -1.55 15.47 -3.47
CA ARG A 356 -0.86 14.71 -4.53
C ARG A 356 0.49 14.20 -4.08
N PHE A 357 0.60 12.88 -4.01
CA PHE A 357 1.81 12.15 -3.64
C PHE A 357 1.63 10.67 -4.01
N LYS A 358 2.52 9.78 -3.53
CA LYS A 358 2.39 8.34 -3.77
C LYS A 358 1.50 7.75 -2.69
N HIS A 359 0.19 7.77 -2.92
CA HIS A 359 -0.74 7.29 -1.92
C HIS A 359 -0.67 5.77 -1.83
N GLU A 360 -0.41 5.23 -0.64
CA GLU A 360 -0.56 3.80 -0.40
C GLU A 360 -2.06 3.45 -0.30
N GLY A 361 -2.67 3.81 0.82
CA GLY A 361 -4.08 3.56 1.14
C GLY A 361 -4.84 4.85 1.40
N CYS A 362 -6.15 4.73 1.54
CA CYS A 362 -7.04 5.87 1.77
C CYS A 362 -8.27 5.49 2.61
N GLU A 363 -8.06 4.66 3.63
CA GLU A 363 -9.10 4.24 4.55
C GLU A 363 -9.67 5.41 5.37
N SER A 364 -10.98 5.33 5.62
CA SER A 364 -11.74 6.46 6.17
C SER A 364 -12.64 6.05 7.33
N ILE A 365 -12.95 7.02 8.18
CA ILE A 365 -13.83 6.85 9.33
C ILE A 365 -14.77 8.05 9.46
N VAL A 366 -16.03 7.78 9.82
CA VAL A 366 -16.96 8.83 10.24
C VAL A 366 -16.66 9.17 11.69
N ASN A 367 -16.16 10.38 11.92
CA ASN A 367 -15.87 10.89 13.24
C ASN A 367 -17.16 11.13 14.05
N ARG A 368 -17.03 11.26 15.38
CA ARG A 368 -18.17 11.45 16.29
C ARG A 368 -19.01 12.70 16.01
N ASP A 369 -18.41 13.73 15.42
CA ASP A 369 -19.09 14.95 15.01
C ASP A 369 -19.70 14.88 13.59
N GLY A 370 -19.63 13.72 12.95
CA GLY A 370 -20.19 13.45 11.64
C GLY A 370 -19.26 13.80 10.48
N ARG A 371 -18.13 14.48 10.69
CA ARG A 371 -17.14 14.69 9.61
C ARG A 371 -16.46 13.37 9.26
N VAL A 372 -16.00 13.25 8.03
CA VAL A 372 -15.25 12.07 7.57
C VAL A 372 -13.77 12.40 7.66
N VAL A 373 -13.01 11.47 8.22
CA VAL A 373 -11.55 11.56 8.35
C VAL A 373 -10.95 10.44 7.52
N LEU A 374 -9.96 10.77 6.69
CA LEU A 374 -9.23 9.83 5.85
C LEU A 374 -7.75 9.92 6.20
N TYR A 375 -7.10 8.77 6.35
CA TYR A 375 -5.66 8.69 6.58
C TYR A 375 -4.97 8.07 5.37
N SER A 376 -3.72 8.47 5.11
CA SER A 376 -2.96 7.97 3.96
C SER A 376 -1.46 8.07 4.26
N GLY A 377 -0.72 6.99 3.97
CA GLY A 377 0.72 7.00 3.87
C GLY A 377 1.17 7.53 2.51
N ASP A 378 2.34 8.16 2.49
CA ASP A 378 3.06 8.51 1.27
C ASP A 378 4.26 7.58 1.15
N ASP A 379 4.10 6.49 0.39
CA ASP A 379 5.09 5.42 0.37
C ASP A 379 6.33 5.81 -0.44
N GLU A 380 7.25 6.43 0.26
CA GLU A 380 8.62 6.55 -0.14
C GLU A 380 9.47 6.70 1.11
N ARG A 381 10.71 6.22 1.05
CA ARG A 381 11.66 6.45 2.14
C ARG A 381 11.74 7.93 2.48
N TYR A 382 11.57 8.22 3.77
CA TYR A 382 11.60 9.56 4.36
C TYR A 382 10.42 10.47 4.01
N ASP A 383 9.38 9.99 3.35
CA ASP A 383 8.13 10.75 3.16
C ASP A 383 7.21 10.64 4.39
N TYR A 384 5.92 10.90 4.25
CA TYR A 384 5.10 11.44 5.34
C TYR A 384 3.78 10.68 5.54
N VAL A 385 3.17 10.89 6.72
CA VAL A 385 1.81 10.42 7.02
C VAL A 385 0.85 11.60 6.96
N TYR A 386 -0.28 11.41 6.27
CA TYR A 386 -1.29 12.44 6.04
C TYR A 386 -2.64 12.11 6.68
N LYS A 387 -3.40 13.15 6.97
CA LYS A 387 -4.80 13.09 7.42
C LYS A 387 -5.63 14.13 6.69
N PHE A 388 -6.74 13.74 6.09
CA PHE A 388 -7.74 14.66 5.53
C PHE A 388 -9.00 14.66 6.39
N VAL A 389 -9.54 15.85 6.68
CA VAL A 389 -10.81 15.99 7.40
C VAL A 389 -11.79 16.79 6.55
N THR A 390 -12.95 16.22 6.24
CA THR A 390 -13.97 16.91 5.45
C THR A 390 -14.49 18.15 6.16
N LYS A 391 -14.90 19.15 5.38
CA LYS A 391 -15.62 20.32 5.90
C LYS A 391 -17.09 19.99 6.17
N GLY A 392 -17.69 19.18 5.28
CA GLY A 392 -19.05 18.67 5.43
C GLY A 392 -19.14 17.47 6.38
N THR A 393 -20.37 17.07 6.69
CA THR A 393 -20.65 15.90 7.52
C THR A 393 -21.33 14.82 6.69
N TYR A 394 -21.04 13.56 7.01
CA TYR A 394 -21.69 12.39 6.45
C TYR A 394 -23.18 12.39 6.78
N ASN A 395 -24.01 12.25 5.76
CA ASN A 395 -25.45 12.08 5.87
C ASN A 395 -25.83 10.62 5.59
N PRO A 396 -26.19 9.81 6.60
CA PRO A 396 -26.58 8.42 6.38
C PRO A 396 -27.92 8.26 5.66
N ASP A 397 -28.76 9.30 5.65
CA ASP A 397 -30.10 9.27 5.06
C ASP A 397 -30.13 9.79 3.61
N ASP A 398 -29.04 10.39 3.13
CA ASP A 398 -28.92 10.92 1.77
C ASP A 398 -27.52 10.63 1.20
N ARG A 399 -27.39 9.49 0.52
CA ARG A 399 -26.15 9.11 -0.17
C ARG A 399 -25.67 10.18 -1.15
N ALA A 400 -26.57 10.84 -1.87
CA ALA A 400 -26.19 11.81 -2.90
C ALA A 400 -25.52 13.04 -2.28
N ALA A 401 -25.93 13.44 -1.07
CA ALA A 401 -25.29 14.52 -0.33
C ALA A 401 -23.82 14.23 0.05
N ASN A 402 -23.40 12.96 0.05
CA ASN A 402 -22.05 12.56 0.43
C ASN A 402 -21.07 12.54 -0.77
N MET A 403 -21.58 12.50 -1.99
CA MET A 403 -20.81 12.22 -3.22
C MET A 403 -19.78 13.29 -3.59
N ASP A 404 -19.68 14.40 -2.86
CA ASP A 404 -18.67 15.45 -3.05
C ASP A 404 -18.02 15.89 -1.71
N LEU A 405 -18.17 15.12 -0.63
CA LEU A 405 -17.58 15.45 0.68
C LEU A 405 -16.06 15.58 0.64
N PHE A 406 -15.39 14.80 -0.20
CA PHE A 406 -13.93 14.84 -0.38
C PHE A 406 -13.43 16.00 -1.25
N ASP A 407 -14.29 16.87 -1.78
CA ASP A 407 -13.84 18.06 -2.53
C ASP A 407 -13.55 19.27 -1.61
N GLU A 408 -14.05 19.26 -0.38
CA GLU A 408 -13.87 20.36 0.59
C GLU A 408 -13.49 19.83 1.97
N GLY A 409 -12.34 20.28 2.48
CA GLY A 409 -11.83 19.92 3.80
C GLY A 409 -10.46 20.51 4.04
N THR A 410 -9.76 19.96 5.03
CA THR A 410 -8.39 20.34 5.35
C THR A 410 -7.52 19.10 5.31
N LEU A 411 -6.45 19.15 4.50
CA LEU A 411 -5.37 18.18 4.53
C LEU A 411 -4.35 18.58 5.60
N TYR A 412 -3.87 17.60 6.34
CA TYR A 412 -2.85 17.73 7.37
C TYR A 412 -1.71 16.76 7.11
N VAL A 413 -0.50 17.15 7.50
CA VAL A 413 0.66 16.26 7.57
C VAL A 413 1.09 16.07 9.02
N ALA A 414 1.52 14.85 9.36
CA ALA A 414 1.93 14.51 10.70
C ALA A 414 3.31 15.07 11.05
N LYS A 415 3.42 15.59 12.28
CA LYS A 415 4.69 15.73 12.99
C LYS A 415 4.61 14.89 14.26
N PHE A 416 5.45 13.86 14.33
CA PHE A 416 5.65 13.06 15.52
C PHE A 416 6.69 13.76 16.40
N ASP A 417 6.34 14.01 17.67
CA ASP A 417 7.20 14.59 18.69
C ASP A 417 7.66 13.52 19.70
N GLU A 418 8.86 13.72 20.24
CA GLU A 418 9.61 12.81 21.14
C GLU A 418 8.88 12.49 22.44
N ASP A 419 7.97 13.38 22.86
CA ASP A 419 7.15 13.21 24.05
C ASP A 419 5.93 12.31 23.79
N GLY A 420 5.90 11.62 22.66
CA GLY A 420 4.83 10.73 22.24
C GLY A 420 3.60 11.51 21.73
N THR A 421 3.75 12.77 21.33
CA THR A 421 2.63 13.55 20.77
C THR A 421 2.70 13.62 19.24
N VAL A 422 1.53 13.64 18.60
CA VAL A 422 1.43 13.96 17.16
C VAL A 422 0.80 15.34 17.05
N THR A 423 1.41 16.20 16.25
CA THR A 423 0.80 17.45 15.78
C THR A 423 0.41 17.28 14.32
N TRP A 424 -0.87 17.44 14.00
CA TRP A 424 -1.35 17.46 12.62
C TRP A 424 -1.29 18.89 12.09
N MET A 425 -0.37 19.15 11.15
CA MET A 425 -0.08 20.48 10.62
C MET A 425 -0.91 20.74 9.36
N PRO A 426 -1.72 21.82 9.30
CA PRO A 426 -2.61 22.06 8.18
C PRO A 426 -1.85 22.52 6.94
N LEU A 427 -2.16 21.91 5.78
CA LEU A 427 -1.64 22.28 4.47
C LEU A 427 -2.58 23.30 3.81
N VAL A 428 -2.57 24.53 4.35
CA VAL A 428 -3.47 25.62 3.94
C VAL A 428 -2.68 26.80 3.39
N HIS A 429 -2.98 27.21 2.17
CA HIS A 429 -2.37 28.37 1.54
C HIS A 429 -2.68 29.67 2.33
N GLY A 430 -1.65 30.49 2.54
CA GLY A 430 -1.70 31.71 3.35
C GLY A 430 -1.33 31.49 4.82
N GLU A 431 -1.12 30.24 5.25
CA GLU A 431 -0.73 29.90 6.61
C GLU A 431 0.75 29.49 6.70
N GLY A 432 1.44 29.97 7.73
CA GLY A 432 2.83 29.63 8.01
C GLY A 432 3.74 29.87 6.78
N PRO A 433 4.50 28.86 6.32
CA PRO A 433 5.37 28.97 5.16
C PRO A 433 4.64 28.79 3.82
N LEU A 434 3.35 28.46 3.80
CA LEU A 434 2.61 28.10 2.58
C LEU A 434 2.03 29.33 1.89
N THR A 435 2.88 30.25 1.44
CA THR A 435 2.47 31.52 0.84
C THR A 435 3.05 31.71 -0.55
N ALA A 436 2.53 32.69 -1.29
CA ALA A 436 3.02 33.04 -2.62
C ALA A 436 4.50 33.43 -2.63
N GLU A 437 4.99 34.09 -1.57
CA GLU A 437 6.41 34.45 -1.41
C GLU A 437 7.32 33.23 -1.34
N ASN A 438 6.80 32.08 -0.88
CA ASN A 438 7.52 30.82 -0.75
C ASN A 438 7.23 29.83 -1.89
N GLY A 439 6.56 30.29 -2.95
CA GLY A 439 6.32 29.52 -4.16
C GLY A 439 4.97 28.79 -4.23
N PHE A 440 4.05 29.04 -3.29
CA PHE A 440 2.69 28.50 -3.32
C PHE A 440 1.72 29.63 -3.64
N ALA A 441 1.31 29.81 -4.90
CA ALA A 441 0.45 30.95 -5.27
C ALA A 441 -1.03 30.75 -4.90
N SER A 442 -1.43 29.51 -4.62
CA SER A 442 -2.81 29.13 -4.35
C SER A 442 -2.89 27.82 -3.55
N GLN A 443 -4.10 27.46 -3.08
CA GLN A 443 -4.34 26.14 -2.51
C GLN A 443 -4.13 25.01 -3.53
N ALA A 444 -4.37 25.26 -4.82
CA ALA A 444 -4.09 24.28 -5.87
C ALA A 444 -2.59 23.96 -5.93
N ASP A 445 -1.72 24.97 -5.79
CA ASP A 445 -0.27 24.76 -5.75
C ASP A 445 0.15 23.96 -4.52
N VAL A 446 -0.41 24.27 -3.34
CA VAL A 446 -0.16 23.48 -2.11
C VAL A 446 -0.50 22.00 -2.32
N LEU A 447 -1.60 21.69 -3.01
CA LEU A 447 -2.05 20.31 -3.22
C LEU A 447 -1.30 19.60 -4.36
N ILE A 448 -0.95 20.30 -5.45
CA ILE A 448 -0.11 19.72 -6.53
C ILE A 448 1.31 19.44 -6.01
N ASP A 449 1.82 20.34 -5.16
CA ASP A 449 3.16 20.28 -4.56
C ASP A 449 3.12 19.79 -3.11
N THR A 450 2.21 18.85 -2.78
CA THR A 450 1.94 18.44 -1.38
C THR A 450 3.19 18.03 -0.61
N ARG A 451 4.09 17.25 -1.22
CA ARG A 451 5.39 16.90 -0.61
C ARG A 451 6.25 18.13 -0.30
N LEU A 452 6.33 19.11 -1.20
CA LEU A 452 7.09 20.36 -0.96
C LEU A 452 6.43 21.24 0.11
N ALA A 453 5.10 21.25 0.19
CA ALA A 453 4.37 21.95 1.24
C ALA A 453 4.59 21.29 2.62
N ALA A 454 4.57 19.96 2.68
CA ALA A 454 4.92 19.19 3.88
C ALA A 454 6.39 19.38 4.29
N ASP A 455 7.29 19.42 3.30
CA ASP A 455 8.70 19.79 3.51
C ASP A 455 8.76 21.16 4.21
N ALA A 456 8.08 22.19 3.67
CA ALA A 456 8.10 23.53 4.24
C ALA A 456 7.53 23.62 5.67
N LEU A 457 6.54 22.78 6.02
CA LEU A 457 5.95 22.73 7.36
C LEU A 457 6.83 22.01 8.40
N GLY A 458 7.85 21.27 7.98
CA GLY A 458 8.71 20.51 8.89
C GLY A 458 8.09 19.19 9.36
N ALA A 459 7.37 18.50 8.47
CA ALA A 459 6.82 17.17 8.73
C ALA A 459 7.91 16.14 9.08
N THR A 460 7.56 15.13 9.88
CA THR A 460 8.51 14.09 10.32
C THR A 460 8.74 13.08 9.19
N LYS A 461 9.99 12.87 8.81
CA LYS A 461 10.39 11.91 7.76
C LYS A 461 10.29 10.46 8.26
N MET A 462 9.44 9.66 7.63
CA MET A 462 9.05 8.32 8.09
C MET A 462 9.72 7.19 7.28
N ASP A 463 9.73 5.97 7.82
CA ASP A 463 10.18 4.75 7.13
C ASP A 463 9.07 4.14 6.29
N ARG A 464 8.91 4.62 5.04
CA ARG A 464 7.94 4.09 4.05
C ARG A 464 6.54 3.87 4.63
N PRO A 465 5.78 4.96 4.85
CA PRO A 465 4.38 4.85 5.26
C PRO A 465 3.53 4.19 4.19
N GLU A 466 3.15 2.95 4.46
CA GLU A 466 2.19 2.21 3.65
C GLU A 466 0.78 2.40 4.26
N ASP A 467 0.04 1.34 4.56
CA ASP A 467 -1.37 1.49 4.97
C ASP A 467 -1.52 2.22 6.30
N VAL A 468 -2.60 3.02 6.37
CA VAL A 468 -3.00 3.72 7.59
C VAL A 468 -4.46 3.43 7.93
N GLN A 469 -4.68 2.58 8.91
CA GLN A 469 -5.98 2.02 9.22
C GLN A 469 -6.55 2.59 10.54
N PRO A 470 -7.62 3.40 10.49
CA PRO A 470 -8.35 3.81 11.68
C PRO A 470 -9.16 2.62 12.25
N ASN A 471 -9.14 2.46 13.57
CA ASN A 471 -9.92 1.48 14.30
C ASN A 471 -11.07 2.17 15.07
N PRO A 472 -12.33 2.05 14.61
CA PRO A 472 -13.47 2.72 15.23
C PRO A 472 -13.81 2.18 16.63
N LYS A 473 -13.37 0.97 16.99
CA LYS A 473 -13.65 0.34 18.29
C LYS A 473 -12.74 0.88 19.39
N THR A 474 -11.46 1.07 19.07
CA THR A 474 -10.43 1.46 20.04
C THR A 474 -10.11 2.96 20.00
N GLY A 475 -10.50 3.67 18.94
CA GLY A 475 -10.11 5.07 18.74
C GLY A 475 -8.63 5.24 18.35
N LYS A 476 -8.00 4.15 17.93
CA LYS A 476 -6.61 4.11 17.48
C LYS A 476 -6.52 4.20 15.96
N VAL A 477 -5.34 4.54 15.45
CA VAL A 477 -4.98 4.45 14.04
C VAL A 477 -3.65 3.72 13.96
N TYR A 478 -3.54 2.72 13.10
CA TYR A 478 -2.31 1.97 12.89
C TYR A 478 -1.65 2.43 11.60
N VAL A 479 -0.35 2.71 11.64
CA VAL A 479 0.48 3.11 10.49
C VAL A 479 1.50 2.02 10.28
N MET A 480 1.46 1.39 9.10
CA MET A 480 2.46 0.43 8.68
C MET A 480 3.67 1.19 8.11
N LEU A 481 4.87 0.84 8.61
CA LEU A 481 6.14 1.45 8.20
C LEU A 481 7.06 0.33 7.74
N THR A 482 7.00 0.00 6.45
CA THR A 482 7.50 -1.28 5.92
C THR A 482 9.01 -1.45 6.03
N ASN A 483 9.80 -0.44 5.68
CA ASN A 483 11.25 -0.45 5.81
C ASN A 483 11.88 0.91 5.47
N ASN A 484 13.17 1.04 5.80
CA ASN A 484 14.06 2.09 5.27
C ASN A 484 15.52 1.69 5.48
N THR A 485 16.07 0.90 4.56
CA THR A 485 17.46 0.45 4.64
C THR A 485 18.48 1.58 4.45
N LYS A 486 18.05 2.75 3.97
CA LYS A 486 18.90 3.94 3.80
C LYS A 486 18.98 4.79 5.07
N ARG A 487 18.13 4.58 6.09
CA ARG A 487 18.15 5.36 7.35
C ARG A 487 19.52 5.25 8.03
N LYS A 488 20.17 6.39 8.24
CA LYS A 488 21.47 6.44 8.90
C LYS A 488 21.36 6.45 10.43
N GLU A 489 22.45 6.09 11.09
CA GLU A 489 22.60 6.09 12.56
C GLU A 489 22.28 7.46 13.18
N ASP A 490 22.62 8.55 12.52
CA ASP A 490 22.37 9.93 12.98
C ASP A 490 20.97 10.45 12.60
N GLU A 491 20.22 9.68 11.83
CA GLU A 491 18.86 10.00 11.34
C GLU A 491 17.77 9.19 12.08
N ILE A 492 18.14 8.35 13.05
CA ILE A 492 17.17 7.62 13.87
C ILE A 492 16.45 8.56 14.83
N ASP A 493 15.22 8.20 15.17
CA ASP A 493 14.46 8.87 16.21
C ASP A 493 13.46 7.93 16.88
N ALA A 494 12.66 8.45 17.82
CA ALA A 494 11.71 7.63 18.55
C ALA A 494 10.65 6.99 17.62
N ALA A 495 10.24 7.71 16.57
CA ALA A 495 9.22 7.25 15.62
C ALA A 495 9.82 6.37 14.51
N ASN A 496 11.14 6.39 14.32
CA ASN A 496 11.88 5.59 13.35
C ASN A 496 13.17 5.06 14.02
N PRO A 497 13.06 4.01 14.86
CA PRO A 497 14.05 3.72 15.89
C PRO A 497 15.26 2.90 15.43
N ARG A 498 15.37 2.58 14.12
CA ARG A 498 16.43 1.72 13.60
C ARG A 498 17.13 2.34 12.41
N ALA A 499 18.46 2.37 12.45
CA ALA A 499 19.26 2.59 11.25
C ALA A 499 19.20 1.34 10.37
N LYS A 500 19.29 1.53 9.05
CA LYS A 500 19.20 0.46 8.05
C LYS A 500 18.03 -0.47 8.32
N ASN A 501 16.86 0.12 8.58
CA ASN A 501 15.67 -0.59 9.01
C ASN A 501 15.19 -1.52 7.89
N ALA A 502 15.59 -2.79 7.93
CA ALA A 502 15.23 -3.77 6.90
C ALA A 502 13.88 -4.45 7.16
N PHE A 503 13.32 -4.34 8.36
CA PHE A 503 12.18 -5.16 8.78
C PHE A 503 10.92 -4.37 9.12
N GLY A 504 10.99 -3.04 9.17
CA GLY A 504 9.81 -2.22 9.45
C GLY A 504 9.23 -2.30 10.85
N HIS A 505 8.19 -1.51 11.09
CA HIS A 505 7.54 -1.39 12.38
C HIS A 505 6.12 -0.84 12.23
N ILE A 506 5.36 -0.90 13.30
CA ILE A 506 3.97 -0.41 13.34
C ILE A 506 3.89 0.70 14.38
N VAL A 507 3.45 1.87 13.94
CA VAL A 507 3.10 2.99 14.83
C VAL A 507 1.61 2.94 15.13
N GLU A 508 1.25 3.14 16.40
CA GLU A 508 -0.13 3.31 16.84
C GLU A 508 -0.35 4.75 17.27
N ILE A 509 -1.28 5.44 16.63
CA ILE A 509 -1.75 6.78 17.01
C ILE A 509 -3.02 6.63 17.84
N SER A 510 -3.04 7.27 19.00
CA SER A 510 -4.21 7.41 19.86
C SER A 510 -4.79 8.81 19.71
N GLU A 511 -5.93 8.91 19.03
CA GLU A 511 -6.58 10.21 18.83
C GLU A 511 -7.13 10.76 20.16
N THR A 512 -6.96 12.07 20.38
CA THR A 512 -7.32 12.69 21.66
C THR A 512 -8.81 12.51 21.92
N ASP A 513 -9.17 11.94 23.06
CA ASP A 513 -10.56 11.60 23.45
C ASP A 513 -11.30 10.70 22.44
N GLY A 514 -10.57 10.05 21.52
CA GLY A 514 -11.15 9.29 20.40
C GLY A 514 -11.80 10.18 19.31
N ASP A 515 -11.38 11.45 19.21
CA ASP A 515 -11.77 12.38 18.14
C ASP A 515 -10.75 12.33 16.99
N PHE A 516 -11.10 11.62 15.91
CA PHE A 516 -10.23 11.46 14.74
C PHE A 516 -9.95 12.80 14.02
N ALA A 517 -10.81 13.81 14.22
CA ALA A 517 -10.60 15.14 13.66
C ALA A 517 -9.70 16.03 14.53
N SER A 518 -9.20 15.53 15.67
CA SER A 518 -8.28 16.27 16.53
C SER A 518 -6.98 16.61 15.80
N THR A 519 -6.47 17.82 15.99
CA THR A 519 -5.15 18.22 15.45
C THR A 519 -3.98 17.86 16.37
N LYS A 520 -4.28 17.19 17.49
CA LYS A 520 -3.29 16.66 18.43
C LYS A 520 -3.64 15.24 18.84
N SER A 521 -2.64 14.37 18.87
CA SER A 521 -2.81 12.96 19.22
C SER A 521 -1.66 12.51 20.10
N ARG A 522 -1.72 11.26 20.57
CA ARG A 522 -0.57 10.53 21.12
C ARG A 522 -0.13 9.46 20.14
N TRP A 523 1.12 9.02 20.21
CA TRP A 523 1.59 7.88 19.45
C TRP A 523 2.56 7.02 20.26
N ASP A 524 2.67 5.75 19.87
CA ASP A 524 3.66 4.80 20.38
C ASP A 524 4.05 3.82 19.25
N VAL A 525 5.20 3.16 19.38
CA VAL A 525 5.55 2.03 18.50
C VAL A 525 4.87 0.79 19.07
N LEU A 526 3.85 0.27 18.37
CA LEU A 526 3.19 -0.97 18.74
C LEU A 526 4.16 -2.15 18.63
N LEU A 527 4.90 -2.21 17.53
CA LEU A 527 5.73 -3.36 17.21
C LEU A 527 6.92 -2.98 16.32
N LYS A 528 8.14 -3.35 16.73
CA LYS A 528 9.30 -3.42 15.85
C LYS A 528 9.42 -4.83 15.30
N CYS A 529 9.30 -4.95 13.98
CA CYS A 529 9.22 -6.23 13.29
C CYS A 529 10.61 -6.83 13.01
N GLY A 530 10.67 -8.09 12.59
CA GLY A 530 11.89 -8.87 12.32
C GLY A 530 12.12 -10.02 13.31
N ASP A 531 13.17 -10.80 13.07
CA ASP A 531 13.46 -12.02 13.85
C ASP A 531 13.87 -11.71 15.31
N PRO A 532 13.05 -12.07 16.33
CA PRO A 532 13.35 -11.82 17.73
C PRO A 532 14.49 -12.70 18.28
N SER A 533 14.92 -13.73 17.56
CA SER A 533 16.06 -14.57 17.94
C SER A 533 17.41 -13.91 17.66
N VAL A 534 17.42 -12.87 16.81
CA VAL A 534 18.62 -12.09 16.45
C VAL A 534 18.60 -10.78 17.24
N ALA A 535 19.40 -10.70 18.30
CA ALA A 535 19.37 -9.57 19.24
C ALA A 535 19.60 -8.20 18.55
N GLU A 536 20.44 -8.17 17.52
CA GLU A 536 20.78 -6.97 16.74
C GLU A 536 19.59 -6.41 15.95
N VAL A 537 18.60 -7.23 15.60
CA VAL A 537 17.38 -6.78 14.91
C VAL A 537 16.52 -5.90 15.83
N GLY A 538 16.60 -6.12 17.14
CA GLY A 538 15.89 -5.33 18.14
C GLY A 538 14.36 -5.41 18.01
N ALA A 539 13.83 -6.54 17.51
CA ALA A 539 12.40 -6.80 17.40
C ALA A 539 11.73 -6.75 18.78
N SER A 540 10.44 -6.37 18.83
CA SER A 540 9.70 -6.17 20.09
C SER A 540 8.41 -6.98 20.19
N PHE A 541 8.35 -8.14 19.51
CA PHE A 541 7.27 -9.08 19.69
C PHE A 541 7.16 -9.52 21.16
N SER A 542 5.93 -9.80 21.61
CA SER A 542 5.69 -10.44 22.90
C SER A 542 6.43 -11.78 22.99
N THR A 543 6.85 -12.16 24.19
CA THR A 543 7.45 -13.49 24.42
C THR A 543 6.48 -14.66 24.21
N ALA A 544 5.18 -14.36 24.00
CA ALA A 544 4.18 -15.33 23.58
C ALA A 544 4.18 -15.57 22.05
N THR A 545 4.76 -14.67 21.25
CA THR A 545 4.95 -14.89 19.81
C THR A 545 5.91 -16.04 19.57
N THR A 546 5.48 -17.01 18.74
CA THR A 546 6.30 -18.19 18.42
C THR A 546 7.32 -17.88 17.31
N ARG A 547 8.16 -18.86 16.96
CA ARG A 547 9.06 -18.76 15.77
C ARG A 547 8.32 -18.49 14.45
N ASN A 548 7.05 -18.88 14.37
CA ASN A 548 6.22 -18.70 13.17
C ASN A 548 5.51 -17.34 13.18
N GLY A 549 5.22 -16.81 14.36
CA GLY A 549 4.38 -15.63 14.52
C GLY A 549 5.08 -14.29 14.27
N TRP A 550 6.41 -14.23 14.22
CA TRP A 550 7.09 -12.99 13.84
C TRP A 550 7.00 -12.72 12.33
N PHE A 551 7.12 -11.47 11.93
CA PHE A 551 7.17 -11.04 10.53
C PHE A 551 8.06 -9.80 10.37
N GLY A 552 8.49 -9.51 9.14
CA GLY A 552 9.07 -8.24 8.72
C GLY A 552 8.17 -7.54 7.70
N MET A 553 8.48 -6.27 7.42
CA MET A 553 7.88 -5.46 6.36
C MET A 553 6.35 -5.43 6.40
N PRO A 554 5.76 -4.95 7.52
CA PRO A 554 4.33 -4.71 7.56
C PRO A 554 3.94 -3.70 6.48
N ASP A 555 2.92 -4.05 5.73
CA ASP A 555 2.46 -3.29 4.57
C ASP A 555 0.98 -2.95 4.73
N ASN A 556 0.07 -3.81 4.28
CA ASN A 556 -1.35 -3.54 4.42
C ASN A 556 -1.90 -4.00 5.79
N CYS A 557 -3.07 -3.50 6.17
CA CYS A 557 -3.76 -4.04 7.34
C CYS A 557 -5.28 -3.90 7.31
N ALA A 558 -5.97 -4.68 8.14
CA ALA A 558 -7.41 -4.65 8.28
C ALA A 558 -7.84 -4.73 9.75
N ILE A 559 -8.99 -4.11 10.05
CA ILE A 559 -9.68 -4.25 11.34
C ILE A 559 -10.94 -5.07 11.13
N ASP A 560 -11.07 -6.18 11.86
CA ASP A 560 -12.29 -6.97 11.81
C ASP A 560 -13.44 -6.35 12.63
N ALA A 561 -14.63 -6.96 12.58
CA ALA A 561 -15.81 -6.46 13.27
C ALA A 561 -15.67 -6.41 14.82
N GLU A 562 -14.69 -7.12 15.38
CA GLU A 562 -14.38 -7.15 16.82
C GLU A 562 -13.31 -6.12 17.20
N GLY A 563 -12.72 -5.43 16.22
CA GLY A 563 -11.69 -4.42 16.43
C GLY A 563 -10.27 -5.00 16.48
N ARG A 564 -10.07 -6.27 16.08
CA ARG A 564 -8.76 -6.93 16.09
C ARG A 564 -7.96 -6.57 14.84
N LEU A 565 -6.65 -6.45 14.98
CA LEU A 565 -5.73 -6.05 13.91
C LEU A 565 -5.20 -7.27 13.16
N TRP A 566 -5.31 -7.22 11.83
CA TRP A 566 -4.74 -8.18 10.90
C TRP A 566 -3.75 -7.44 10.00
N VAL A 567 -2.51 -7.91 9.94
CA VAL A 567 -1.41 -7.27 9.22
C VAL A 567 -0.96 -8.18 8.09
N SER A 568 -0.84 -7.66 6.88
CA SER A 568 -0.14 -8.32 5.80
C SER A 568 1.24 -7.72 5.56
N THR A 569 2.04 -8.39 4.74
CA THR A 569 3.44 -8.05 4.56
C THR A 569 3.83 -8.12 3.09
N ASP A 570 4.81 -7.30 2.72
CA ASP A 570 5.50 -7.34 1.44
C ASP A 570 7.02 -7.29 1.65
N GLY A 571 7.72 -8.34 1.22
CA GLY A 571 9.17 -8.40 1.17
C GLY A 571 9.79 -9.55 1.94
N ASN A 572 9.00 -10.38 2.65
CA ASN A 572 9.55 -11.57 3.30
C ASN A 572 9.97 -12.58 2.23
N ASN A 573 11.25 -12.95 2.25
CA ASN A 573 11.83 -13.87 1.26
C ASN A 573 12.63 -15.01 1.89
N GLU A 574 12.89 -16.06 1.08
CA GLU A 574 13.62 -17.26 1.49
C GLU A 574 15.01 -16.96 2.07
N LYS A 575 15.73 -16.02 1.45
CA LYS A 575 17.14 -15.76 1.75
C LYS A 575 17.32 -14.98 3.04
N ASP A 576 16.55 -13.91 3.22
CA ASP A 576 16.75 -12.95 4.31
C ASP A 576 15.89 -13.28 5.54
N THR A 577 14.70 -13.86 5.34
CA THR A 577 13.72 -14.12 6.42
C THR A 577 13.35 -15.59 6.58
N GLY A 578 13.64 -16.43 5.57
CA GLY A 578 13.29 -17.86 5.56
C GLY A 578 11.79 -18.13 5.50
N ARG A 579 10.98 -17.16 5.05
CA ARG A 579 9.51 -17.25 4.97
C ARG A 579 8.99 -16.45 3.78
N THR A 580 7.79 -16.77 3.32
CA THR A 580 7.01 -15.90 2.41
C THR A 580 6.20 -14.88 3.20
N ASP A 581 5.66 -13.92 2.48
CA ASP A 581 4.65 -13.01 2.96
C ASP A 581 3.32 -13.70 3.32
N GLY A 582 2.41 -12.96 3.95
CA GLY A 582 1.21 -13.56 4.50
C GLY A 582 0.35 -12.60 5.30
N VAL A 583 -0.49 -13.17 6.17
CA VAL A 583 -1.33 -12.41 7.11
C VAL A 583 -1.10 -12.91 8.53
N TRP A 584 -0.84 -11.96 9.43
CA TRP A 584 -0.69 -12.16 10.86
C TRP A 584 -1.82 -11.49 11.63
N ALA A 585 -2.37 -12.22 12.59
CA ALA A 585 -3.24 -11.67 13.62
C ALA A 585 -2.37 -11.05 14.72
N VAL A 586 -2.61 -9.78 15.06
CA VAL A 586 -1.79 -9.02 16.04
C VAL A 586 -2.66 -8.54 17.20
N GLU A 587 -2.26 -8.89 18.42
CA GLU A 587 -2.89 -8.41 19.64
C GLU A 587 -2.37 -7.01 19.99
N THR A 588 -3.28 -6.07 20.21
CA THR A 588 -2.95 -4.64 20.39
C THR A 588 -3.15 -4.15 21.83
N GLU A 589 -3.80 -4.92 22.69
CA GLU A 589 -4.15 -4.51 24.06
C GLU A 589 -3.86 -5.63 25.08
N GLY A 590 -3.96 -5.29 26.37
CA GLY A 590 -3.83 -6.25 27.47
C GLY A 590 -2.43 -6.86 27.63
N GLU A 591 -2.35 -8.00 28.32
CA GLU A 591 -1.11 -8.74 28.53
C GLU A 591 -0.56 -9.36 27.23
N GLY A 592 -1.44 -9.56 26.25
CA GLY A 592 -1.10 -10.10 24.94
C GLY A 592 -0.57 -9.08 23.94
N ARG A 593 -0.56 -7.76 24.24
CA ARG A 593 -0.10 -6.71 23.32
C ARG A 593 1.27 -7.05 22.70
N GLY A 594 1.35 -6.97 21.38
CA GLY A 594 2.54 -7.32 20.59
C GLY A 594 2.72 -8.82 20.34
N THR A 595 1.77 -9.66 20.78
CA THR A 595 1.69 -11.06 20.36
C THR A 595 1.13 -11.14 18.96
N SER A 596 1.73 -11.97 18.12
CA SER A 596 1.31 -12.17 16.75
C SER A 596 1.27 -13.65 16.39
N LYS A 597 0.32 -14.02 15.52
CA LYS A 597 0.11 -15.40 15.05
C LYS A 597 -0.06 -15.43 13.54
N LEU A 598 0.71 -16.27 12.86
CA LEU A 598 0.62 -16.44 11.41
C LEU A 598 -0.65 -17.22 11.03
N PHE A 599 -1.54 -16.60 10.25
CA PHE A 599 -2.83 -17.16 9.84
C PHE A 599 -2.81 -17.70 8.41
N PHE A 600 -2.19 -16.96 7.49
CA PHE A 600 -2.11 -17.30 6.06
C PHE A 600 -0.71 -16.97 5.54
N ARG A 601 -0.15 -17.77 4.62
CA ARG A 601 1.06 -17.40 3.86
C ARG A 601 0.88 -17.64 2.36
N VAL A 602 1.51 -16.80 1.55
CA VAL A 602 1.41 -16.81 0.08
C VAL A 602 2.40 -17.79 -0.57
N PRO A 603 2.21 -18.14 -1.86
CA PRO A 603 3.20 -18.85 -2.66
C PRO A 603 4.50 -18.04 -2.83
N VAL A 604 5.59 -18.72 -3.17
CA VAL A 604 6.88 -18.11 -3.46
C VAL A 604 6.78 -16.99 -4.50
N GLY A 605 7.46 -15.88 -4.21
CA GLY A 605 7.52 -14.71 -5.08
C GLY A 605 6.24 -13.89 -5.12
N ALA A 606 5.21 -14.21 -4.32
CA ALA A 606 4.09 -13.31 -4.08
C ALA A 606 4.34 -12.47 -2.82
N GLU A 607 3.69 -11.32 -2.78
CA GLU A 607 3.37 -10.58 -1.56
C GLU A 607 1.90 -10.84 -1.15
N MET A 608 1.49 -10.32 0.01
CA MET A 608 0.10 -10.36 0.47
C MET A 608 -0.49 -8.97 0.61
N CYS A 609 -1.51 -8.69 -0.21
CA CYS A 609 -2.19 -7.41 -0.23
C CYS A 609 -3.67 -7.49 0.15
N GLY A 610 -4.27 -6.32 0.35
CA GLY A 610 -5.71 -6.09 0.38
C GLY A 610 -6.50 -6.98 1.35
N PRO A 611 -6.10 -7.15 2.63
CA PRO A 611 -6.91 -7.89 3.59
C PRO A 611 -8.28 -7.21 3.78
N SER A 612 -9.38 -7.92 3.56
CA SER A 612 -10.73 -7.35 3.62
C SER A 612 -11.79 -8.31 4.17
N PHE A 613 -12.51 -7.90 5.21
CA PHE A 613 -13.59 -8.71 5.77
C PHE A 613 -14.95 -8.36 5.15
N ASN A 614 -15.83 -9.35 5.02
CA ASN A 614 -17.25 -9.05 4.89
C ASN A 614 -17.81 -8.50 6.24
N PRO A 615 -19.01 -7.90 6.26
CA PRO A 615 -19.52 -7.21 7.45
C PRO A 615 -19.70 -8.08 8.70
N THR A 616 -19.83 -9.39 8.52
CA THR A 616 -19.97 -10.39 9.59
C THR A 616 -18.64 -10.99 10.05
N SER A 617 -17.54 -10.67 9.36
CA SER A 617 -16.20 -11.25 9.56
C SER A 617 -16.18 -12.77 9.52
N ASP A 618 -17.06 -13.41 8.74
CA ASP A 618 -17.06 -14.86 8.47
C ASP A 618 -16.53 -15.21 7.07
N THR A 619 -16.17 -14.18 6.29
CA THR A 619 -15.33 -14.30 5.09
C THR A 619 -14.22 -13.26 5.16
N PHE A 620 -12.99 -13.69 4.85
CA PHE A 620 -11.82 -12.83 4.73
C PHE A 620 -11.27 -12.93 3.30
N PHE A 621 -11.36 -11.86 2.54
CA PHE A 621 -10.81 -11.76 1.19
C PHE A 621 -9.37 -11.29 1.25
N LEU A 622 -8.51 -11.92 0.46
CA LEU A 622 -7.06 -11.69 0.42
C LEU A 622 -6.59 -11.60 -1.03
N ALA A 623 -5.75 -10.63 -1.35
CA ALA A 623 -5.15 -10.48 -2.66
C ALA A 623 -3.71 -11.05 -2.65
N VAL A 624 -3.51 -12.18 -3.33
CA VAL A 624 -2.16 -12.70 -3.59
C VAL A 624 -1.64 -12.00 -4.84
N GLN A 625 -0.70 -11.07 -4.65
CA GLN A 625 -0.14 -10.26 -5.73
C GLN A 625 1.14 -10.91 -6.29
N HIS A 626 1.36 -10.77 -7.59
CA HIS A 626 2.55 -11.19 -8.35
C HIS A 626 3.18 -12.57 -8.02
N PRO A 627 2.43 -13.67 -7.76
CA PRO A 627 3.03 -14.96 -7.46
C PRO A 627 4.04 -15.39 -8.54
N GLY A 628 5.09 -16.09 -8.12
CA GLY A 628 6.12 -16.58 -9.04
C GLY A 628 7.17 -15.55 -9.47
N ASP A 629 7.05 -14.29 -9.05
CA ASP A 629 8.05 -13.23 -9.25
C ASP A 629 9.23 -13.38 -8.28
N ALA A 630 10.01 -14.45 -8.45
CA ALA A 630 11.20 -14.70 -7.65
C ALA A 630 12.37 -15.20 -8.50
N GLY A 631 13.58 -14.73 -8.17
CA GLY A 631 14.79 -15.10 -8.90
C GLY A 631 14.74 -14.57 -10.35
N LEU A 632 15.12 -15.41 -11.32
CA LEU A 632 15.15 -15.03 -12.75
C LEU A 632 13.88 -15.49 -13.48
N ALA A 633 12.72 -15.14 -12.92
CA ALA A 633 11.42 -15.57 -13.44
C ALA A 633 11.15 -15.04 -14.86
N THR A 634 10.61 -15.91 -15.71
CA THR A 634 10.01 -15.53 -17.00
C THR A 634 8.70 -16.27 -17.20
N TYR A 635 7.92 -15.88 -18.22
CA TYR A 635 6.67 -16.57 -18.58
C TYR A 635 6.89 -18.08 -18.69
N GLU A 636 8.01 -18.53 -19.27
CA GLU A 636 8.34 -19.93 -19.47
C GLU A 636 8.83 -20.64 -18.20
N LYS A 637 9.40 -19.89 -17.25
CA LYS A 637 10.04 -20.43 -16.03
C LYS A 637 9.80 -19.53 -14.81
N PRO A 638 8.56 -19.38 -14.32
CA PRO A 638 8.29 -18.69 -13.07
C PRO A 638 8.69 -19.57 -11.89
N ALA A 639 8.77 -18.99 -10.70
CA ALA A 639 9.02 -19.75 -9.47
C ALA A 639 7.83 -20.64 -9.05
N THR A 640 6.61 -20.31 -9.48
CA THR A 640 5.42 -21.16 -9.34
C THR A 640 4.44 -20.95 -10.50
N ARG A 641 3.55 -21.92 -10.72
CA ARG A 641 2.39 -21.84 -11.64
C ARG A 641 1.07 -21.63 -10.91
N TRP A 642 1.13 -21.17 -9.66
CA TRP A 642 -0.06 -20.86 -8.89
C TRP A 642 -0.95 -19.83 -9.63
N PRO A 643 -2.29 -19.96 -9.54
CA PRO A 643 -3.06 -20.98 -8.84
C PRO A 643 -3.45 -22.16 -9.75
N ASP A 644 -3.17 -22.10 -11.06
CA ASP A 644 -3.65 -23.09 -12.02
C ASP A 644 -2.80 -24.38 -12.03
N PHE A 645 -1.50 -24.29 -11.74
CA PHE A 645 -0.53 -25.39 -11.79
C PHE A 645 -0.52 -26.14 -13.13
N ARG A 646 -0.64 -25.38 -14.22
CA ARG A 646 -0.65 -25.91 -15.58
C ARG A 646 0.49 -25.32 -16.40
N ASP A 647 1.17 -26.18 -17.16
CA ASP A 647 2.29 -25.78 -18.03
C ASP A 647 1.86 -24.82 -19.16
N ASP A 648 0.59 -24.83 -19.55
CA ASP A 648 0.04 -23.98 -20.61
C ASP A 648 -0.51 -22.64 -20.10
N MET A 649 -0.44 -22.39 -18.80
CA MET A 649 -0.91 -21.14 -18.18
C MET A 649 0.27 -20.36 -17.58
N PRO A 650 0.25 -19.01 -17.68
CA PRO A 650 1.15 -18.21 -16.88
C PRO A 650 0.79 -18.31 -15.40
N VAL A 651 1.66 -17.76 -14.57
CA VAL A 651 1.30 -17.44 -13.19
C VAL A 651 0.22 -16.34 -13.20
N ARG A 652 -0.73 -16.40 -12.27
CA ARG A 652 -1.86 -15.47 -12.26
C ARG A 652 -2.12 -14.96 -10.84
N PRO A 653 -1.88 -13.66 -10.57
CA PRO A 653 -2.35 -13.02 -9.36
C PRO A 653 -3.84 -13.31 -9.15
N ALA A 654 -4.24 -13.54 -7.89
CA ALA A 654 -5.61 -13.90 -7.59
C ALA A 654 -6.10 -13.41 -6.23
N VAL A 655 -7.41 -13.16 -6.16
CA VAL A 655 -8.14 -12.97 -4.90
C VAL A 655 -8.61 -14.32 -4.38
N VAL A 656 -8.37 -14.54 -3.09
CA VAL A 656 -8.77 -15.72 -2.33
C VAL A 656 -9.87 -15.33 -1.34
N ALA A 657 -10.88 -16.18 -1.19
CA ALA A 657 -11.90 -16.06 -0.15
C ALA A 657 -11.66 -17.11 0.93
N VAL A 658 -11.25 -16.65 2.12
CA VAL A 658 -11.04 -17.50 3.29
C VAL A 658 -12.31 -17.60 4.12
N THR A 659 -12.72 -18.82 4.47
CA THR A 659 -13.90 -19.10 5.30
C THR A 659 -13.60 -20.17 6.34
N ARG A 660 -14.29 -20.15 7.49
CA ARG A 660 -14.18 -21.19 8.52
C ARG A 660 -14.98 -22.43 8.13
N GLN A 661 -14.39 -23.61 8.25
CA GLN A 661 -15.09 -24.88 8.05
C GLN A 661 -16.22 -25.02 9.08
N GLY A 662 -17.45 -25.27 8.59
CA GLY A 662 -18.66 -25.27 9.42
C GLY A 662 -19.25 -23.89 9.70
N GLY A 663 -18.66 -22.82 9.15
CA GLY A 663 -19.10 -21.44 9.30
C GLY A 663 -18.61 -20.78 10.60
N GLY A 664 -18.96 -19.50 10.75
CA GLY A 664 -18.54 -18.67 11.88
C GLY A 664 -17.44 -17.69 11.53
N LYS A 665 -17.14 -16.81 12.48
CA LYS A 665 -16.16 -15.73 12.29
C LYS A 665 -14.75 -16.29 12.08
N ILE A 666 -13.98 -15.54 11.32
CA ILE A 666 -12.55 -15.74 11.15
C ILE A 666 -11.82 -15.26 12.40
N GLY A 667 -10.83 -16.04 12.80
CA GLY A 667 -9.90 -15.67 13.86
C GLY A 667 -10.37 -16.00 15.24
#